data_AF-A0A8J8BKK4-F1
#
_entry.id   AF-A0A8J8BKK4-F1
#
_cell.length_a   1.000
_cell.length_b   1.000
_cell.length_c   1.000
_cell.angle_alpha   90.00
_cell.angle_beta   90.00
_cell.angle_gamma   90.00
#
_symmetry.space_group_name_H-M   'P 1'
#
loop_
_entity.id
_entity.type
_entity.pdbx_description
1 polymer ?
#
loop_
_entity_poly.entity_id
_entity_poly.type
_entity_poly.pdbx_seq_one_letter_code
_entity_poly.pdbx_strand_id
1 'polypeptide(L)'
;MNNNGKSARVLFYKIAFGILILLFLMDNASAGCVGFRISSCASISNQHQCEKSSEQVGSNWYPCFWTGTYCQLPAGSCSTVLSCPNSDPCSVDGQITWDGSGVSGDPFQIDNCTELEDIGYELSSNFVLTDDIDCDVYPFNQGAGFVPIGTSSDMFRGVLDGDFHSINGFSLSVSATPDISLFAYTYAATIKNLHLSYTISGGDYSGGLISHASDSQVINVSVNGTLWSSDYAGGLIGHMNGGTVDSCSANVVLGLGENEGYQGGLIGKIEAATVTNSYSNGSISCGQPYCGGFAGAISAGSTVDDSYSLMAVSASSGPCGGFAGLSDAEMENIFYAGNVGSSSCGAIAGNTDSLSNIISAYWYTQTANVDCIKNEMGTNICTEVTDIDYFKDNVYPTNPPMSSWGFYGIWNELEGGFPRLAWEGVGGRVYNTELTDCEILDGEGLTYSLQNHITSAPSTCFRIIVDNVVLDLGGYNISGDNTGSDVGLYISGHDFITVKNGVISDFGDAGGGSGLYLSNVNWANFTNLTLFGNRKGIYALNSDSNLFHSNTLHDNTYGIYLSSSDNNSITSNNIEDDYSIWMEDESLINTVCYNTINAPVNYGVSIFTSSDNLICSNNILDSGNRGIGVFGLSFDNVFLNNNISDSNDLAIHDATTSPTPNHLIYNNSFGSIRWTYTSFLDDLSVSGDLTFPGSVAISDNFAYFNFSAISASLMNSSANVTLYGMGSHSFTTPRIFRDGVLCSTCHNFTSLNANVVVFNVSSWSNYTLMDYAGSPTPTTAAPTTAAPTTAAPTTAAPTTAAPTTAAPTTAA
;
A
#
# COMPACT_ATOMS: atom_id res chain seq x y z
N MET A 1 -10.75 29.81 -73.17
CA MET A 1 -11.30 28.65 -73.91
C MET A 1 -10.16 27.67 -74.15
N ASN A 2 -10.36 26.40 -73.83
CA ASN A 2 -9.47 25.30 -74.23
C ASN A 2 -10.04 24.61 -75.49
N ASN A 3 -9.21 23.87 -76.23
CA ASN A 3 -9.38 23.29 -77.56
C ASN A 3 -10.61 22.38 -77.81
N ASN A 4 -11.52 22.22 -76.84
CA ASN A 4 -12.75 21.41 -76.97
C ASN A 4 -14.06 22.23 -76.83
N GLY A 5 -14.03 23.55 -76.94
CA GLY A 5 -15.24 24.37 -77.16
C GLY A 5 -16.26 24.44 -76.01
N LYS A 6 -15.90 24.04 -74.77
CA LYS A 6 -16.78 24.22 -73.60
C LYS A 6 -16.50 25.56 -72.88
N SER A 7 -17.57 26.26 -72.53
CA SER A 7 -17.57 27.53 -71.81
C SER A 7 -17.26 27.30 -70.33
N ALA A 8 -16.16 27.85 -69.81
CA ALA A 8 -15.92 27.94 -68.37
C ALA A 8 -16.44 29.29 -67.87
N ARG A 9 -17.31 29.29 -66.87
CA ARG A 9 -17.63 30.50 -66.07
C ARG A 9 -16.76 30.50 -64.83
N VAL A 10 -16.04 31.60 -64.63
CA VAL A 10 -15.20 31.82 -63.44
C VAL A 10 -15.98 32.74 -62.51
N LEU A 11 -16.23 32.30 -61.28
CA LEU A 11 -16.75 33.15 -60.20
C LEU A 11 -15.60 33.51 -59.26
N PHE A 12 -15.46 34.80 -58.96
CA PHE A 12 -14.52 35.28 -57.96
C PHE A 12 -15.24 35.53 -56.63
N TYR A 13 -14.73 34.97 -55.54
CA TYR A 13 -15.11 35.36 -54.19
C TYR A 13 -13.97 36.13 -53.54
N LYS A 14 -14.32 37.21 -52.85
CA LYS A 14 -13.38 37.98 -52.01
C LYS A 14 -13.74 37.69 -50.55
N ILE A 15 -12.87 36.97 -49.84
CA ILE A 15 -12.98 36.75 -48.40
C ILE A 15 -12.08 37.78 -47.71
N ALA A 16 -12.46 38.23 -46.51
CA ALA A 16 -11.92 39.41 -45.83
C ALA A 16 -10.41 39.39 -45.51
N PHE A 17 -9.70 38.30 -45.79
CA PHE A 17 -8.24 38.21 -45.70
C PHE A 17 -7.63 37.59 -46.98
N GLY A 18 -7.49 38.42 -48.02
CA GLY A 18 -6.39 38.36 -49.00
C GLY A 18 -6.22 37.19 -49.97
N ILE A 19 -6.87 36.03 -49.83
CA ILE A 19 -6.59 34.87 -50.70
C ILE A 19 -7.62 34.77 -51.84
N LEU A 20 -7.10 34.70 -53.08
CA LEU A 20 -7.87 34.49 -54.30
C LEU A 20 -7.85 32.99 -54.65
N ILE A 21 -8.98 32.29 -54.52
CA ILE A 21 -9.09 30.87 -54.91
C ILE A 21 -9.69 30.78 -56.33
N LEU A 22 -9.03 30.03 -57.21
CA LEU A 22 -9.50 29.73 -58.57
C LEU A 22 -10.23 28.37 -58.57
N LEU A 23 -11.49 28.36 -59.00
CA LEU A 23 -12.29 27.14 -59.16
C LEU A 23 -12.55 26.84 -60.65
N PHE A 24 -12.35 25.59 -61.06
CA PHE A 24 -12.75 25.09 -62.38
C PHE A 24 -14.04 24.27 -62.26
N LEU A 25 -15.07 24.65 -63.01
CA LEU A 25 -16.31 23.87 -63.14
C LEU A 25 -16.18 22.89 -64.31
N MET A 26 -16.43 21.60 -64.08
CA MET A 26 -16.70 20.62 -65.15
C MET A 26 -18.16 20.18 -65.08
N ASP A 27 -18.94 20.48 -66.12
CA ASP A 27 -20.30 19.99 -66.29
C ASP A 27 -20.29 18.52 -66.70
N ASN A 28 -20.89 17.65 -65.88
CA ASN A 28 -21.48 16.39 -66.32
C ASN A 28 -22.94 16.33 -65.87
N ALA A 29 -23.83 16.21 -66.86
CA ALA A 29 -25.27 16.15 -66.68
C ALA A 29 -25.72 14.71 -66.50
N SER A 30 -26.18 14.34 -65.30
CA SER A 30 -27.38 13.54 -64.99
C SER A 30 -27.28 13.00 -63.55
N ALA A 31 -28.37 13.16 -62.79
CA ALA A 31 -28.49 13.01 -61.33
C ALA A 31 -27.90 14.18 -60.52
N GLY A 32 -28.78 14.92 -59.83
CA GLY A 32 -28.50 16.21 -59.19
C GLY A 32 -27.75 16.13 -57.86
N CYS A 33 -26.55 15.55 -57.84
CA CYS A 33 -25.60 15.67 -56.72
C CYS A 33 -24.24 16.11 -57.28
N VAL A 34 -23.71 17.25 -56.81
CA VAL A 34 -22.39 17.76 -57.21
C VAL A 34 -21.53 17.85 -55.95
N GLY A 35 -20.58 16.92 -55.81
CA GLY A 35 -19.58 16.94 -54.75
C GLY A 35 -18.36 17.79 -55.14
N PHE A 36 -17.79 18.52 -54.18
CA PHE A 36 -16.53 19.24 -54.32
C PHE A 36 -15.49 18.69 -53.34
N ARG A 37 -14.24 18.53 -53.78
CA ARG A 37 -13.06 18.30 -52.93
C ARG A 37 -12.14 19.51 -53.07
N ILE A 38 -11.79 20.15 -51.95
CA ILE A 38 -10.77 21.21 -51.92
C ILE A 38 -9.44 20.54 -51.57
N SER A 39 -8.46 20.63 -52.47
CA SER A 39 -7.12 20.05 -52.27
C SER A 39 -6.06 21.15 -52.32
N SER A 40 -5.72 21.72 -51.15
CA SER A 40 -4.38 22.28 -50.88
C SER A 40 -4.29 22.82 -49.45
N CYS A 41 -3.38 22.28 -48.64
CA CYS A 41 -2.82 22.94 -47.47
C CYS A 41 -1.68 23.87 -47.91
N ALA A 42 -1.70 25.13 -47.49
CA ALA A 42 -0.51 25.97 -47.46
C ALA A 42 -0.19 26.27 -45.99
N SER A 43 1.02 25.92 -45.56
CA SER A 43 1.53 26.08 -44.21
C SER A 43 1.55 27.55 -43.77
N ILE A 44 0.79 27.89 -42.73
CA ILE A 44 1.08 29.03 -41.85
C ILE A 44 0.91 28.52 -40.42
N SER A 45 1.90 28.82 -39.59
CA SER A 45 2.04 28.47 -38.17
C SER A 45 0.74 28.58 -37.36
N ASN A 46 0.53 27.58 -36.51
CA ASN A 46 -0.47 27.53 -35.42
C ASN A 46 -1.93 27.62 -35.86
N GLN A 47 -2.41 26.54 -36.50
CA GLN A 47 -3.75 25.94 -36.37
C GLN A 47 -3.90 24.91 -37.51
N HIS A 48 -3.95 23.62 -37.16
CA HIS A 48 -4.33 22.58 -38.12
C HIS A 48 -5.86 22.58 -38.29
N GLN A 49 -6.34 23.21 -39.36
CA GLN A 49 -7.71 23.04 -39.86
C GLN A 49 -7.68 22.42 -41.26
N CYS A 50 -8.05 21.15 -41.36
CA CYS A 50 -8.66 20.46 -42.50
C CYS A 50 -9.52 19.35 -41.87
N GLU A 51 -10.83 19.23 -42.06
CA GLU A 51 -11.58 19.13 -43.31
C GLU A 51 -12.99 19.77 -43.19
N LYS A 52 -13.49 20.37 -44.27
CA LYS A 52 -14.95 20.60 -44.45
C LYS A 52 -15.34 20.16 -45.86
N SER A 53 -16.09 19.08 -45.97
CA SER A 53 -16.90 18.79 -47.17
C SER A 53 -18.37 19.07 -46.89
N SER A 54 -19.04 19.73 -47.84
CA SER A 54 -20.47 20.03 -47.76
C SER A 54 -21.19 19.46 -48.98
N GLU A 55 -22.33 18.83 -48.78
CA GLU A 55 -23.19 18.32 -49.84
C GLU A 55 -24.44 19.20 -49.99
N GLN A 56 -24.85 19.50 -51.22
CA GLN A 56 -26.01 20.34 -51.50
C GLN A 56 -27.23 19.46 -51.79
N VAL A 57 -28.27 19.55 -50.97
CA VAL A 57 -29.56 18.90 -51.21
C VAL A 57 -30.61 20.01 -51.47
N GLY A 58 -31.02 20.16 -52.73
CA GLY A 58 -31.86 21.28 -53.15
C GLY A 58 -31.12 22.62 -53.08
N SER A 59 -31.66 23.62 -52.38
CA SER A 59 -31.05 24.95 -52.20
C SER A 59 -30.26 25.11 -50.89
N ASN A 60 -30.18 24.07 -50.06
CA ASN A 60 -29.52 24.11 -48.76
C ASN A 60 -28.26 23.23 -48.77
N TRP A 61 -27.26 23.67 -48.00
CA TRP A 61 -25.98 22.99 -47.82
C TRP A 61 -25.96 22.29 -46.46
N TYR A 62 -25.57 21.02 -46.46
CA TYR A 62 -25.44 20.20 -45.25
C TYR A 62 -23.98 19.80 -45.01
N PRO A 63 -23.45 19.94 -43.79
CA PRO A 63 -22.17 19.37 -43.41
C PRO A 63 -22.29 17.84 -43.31
N CYS A 64 -21.29 17.11 -43.80
CA CYS A 64 -21.20 15.65 -43.72
C CYS A 64 -19.96 15.25 -42.91
N PHE A 65 -20.06 14.15 -42.15
CA PHE A 65 -18.97 13.59 -41.35
C PHE A 65 -18.50 12.26 -41.94
N TRP A 66 -17.19 12.08 -42.04
CA TRP A 66 -16.56 10.84 -42.45
C TRP A 66 -16.23 9.99 -41.22
N THR A 67 -16.71 8.74 -41.20
CA THR A 67 -16.33 7.73 -40.21
C THR A 67 -15.66 6.56 -40.93
N GLY A 68 -14.36 6.71 -41.23
CA GLY A 68 -13.51 5.66 -41.81
C GLY A 68 -13.87 5.16 -43.22
N THR A 69 -15.05 4.55 -43.41
CA THR A 69 -15.47 3.89 -44.66
C THR A 69 -16.83 4.32 -45.24
N TYR A 70 -17.67 5.10 -44.54
CA TYR A 70 -18.95 5.59 -45.09
C TYR A 70 -19.29 7.01 -44.62
N CYS A 71 -20.22 7.66 -45.34
CA CYS A 71 -20.77 8.97 -45.00
C CYS A 71 -22.19 8.81 -44.43
N GLN A 72 -22.46 9.29 -43.20
CA GLN A 72 -23.81 9.25 -42.61
C GLN A 72 -24.50 10.62 -42.64
N LEU A 73 -25.76 10.65 -43.09
CA LEU A 73 -26.63 11.83 -43.08
C LEU A 73 -27.63 11.75 -41.89
N PRO A 74 -28.12 12.89 -41.36
CA PRO A 74 -29.15 12.91 -40.33
C PRO A 74 -30.44 12.22 -40.79
N ALA A 75 -31.11 11.51 -39.88
CA ALA A 75 -32.27 10.66 -40.17
C ALA A 75 -33.39 11.40 -40.94
N GLY A 76 -33.73 10.88 -42.14
CA GLY A 76 -34.87 11.32 -42.94
C GLY A 76 -34.63 11.64 -44.42
N SER A 77 -33.44 11.40 -44.98
CA SER A 77 -33.11 11.79 -46.38
C SER A 77 -32.53 10.64 -47.21
N CYS A 78 -33.08 10.42 -48.40
CA CYS A 78 -32.72 9.48 -49.49
C CYS A 78 -31.79 8.28 -49.20
N SER A 79 -32.36 7.07 -49.29
CA SER A 79 -31.61 5.81 -49.32
C SER A 79 -30.96 5.55 -50.69
N THR A 80 -29.68 5.85 -50.82
CA THR A 80 -28.82 5.17 -51.82
C THR A 80 -27.45 4.95 -51.22
N VAL A 81 -27.21 3.70 -50.82
CA VAL A 81 -25.90 3.18 -50.41
C VAL A 81 -24.97 3.24 -51.63
N LEU A 82 -23.91 4.05 -51.57
CA LEU A 82 -22.77 3.94 -52.48
C LEU A 82 -21.86 2.83 -51.95
N SER A 83 -21.86 1.66 -52.60
CA SER A 83 -20.85 0.63 -52.39
C SER A 83 -19.66 0.86 -53.33
N CYS A 84 -18.44 0.72 -52.82
CA CYS A 84 -17.23 0.72 -53.64
C CYS A 84 -17.22 -0.52 -54.55
N PRO A 85 -17.00 -0.39 -55.87
CA PRO A 85 -16.82 -1.54 -56.75
C PRO A 85 -15.40 -2.11 -56.56
N ASN A 86 -15.34 -3.36 -56.13
CA ASN A 86 -14.26 -4.35 -56.21
C ASN A 86 -12.82 -3.89 -56.56
N SER A 87 -11.89 -4.33 -55.70
CA SER A 87 -10.47 -4.67 -55.97
C SER A 87 -9.40 -3.57 -56.03
N ASP A 88 -9.48 -2.54 -55.19
CA ASP A 88 -8.28 -1.87 -54.64
C ASP A 88 -8.68 -1.04 -53.41
N PRO A 89 -8.13 -1.26 -52.21
CA PRO A 89 -8.35 -0.37 -51.09
C PRO A 89 -7.65 0.97 -51.37
N CYS A 90 -8.37 2.08 -51.19
CA CYS A 90 -7.76 3.39 -51.09
C CYS A 90 -6.84 3.41 -49.86
N SER A 91 -5.57 3.04 -50.03
CA SER A 91 -4.53 3.32 -49.05
C SER A 91 -4.30 4.82 -49.03
N VAL A 92 -4.78 5.48 -47.98
CA VAL A 92 -4.15 6.74 -47.56
C VAL A 92 -2.98 6.30 -46.70
N ASP A 93 -1.82 6.16 -47.33
CA ASP A 93 -0.53 5.86 -46.70
C ASP A 93 -0.09 7.10 -45.92
N GLY A 94 -0.72 7.32 -44.77
CA GLY A 94 -0.15 8.05 -43.66
C GLY A 94 0.27 7.01 -42.64
N GLN A 95 1.52 6.55 -42.70
CA GLN A 95 2.05 5.69 -41.65
C GLN A 95 1.96 6.46 -40.32
N ILE A 96 1.30 5.87 -39.32
CA ILE A 96 1.43 6.33 -37.94
C ILE A 96 2.92 6.22 -37.60
N THR A 97 3.54 7.35 -37.27
CA THR A 97 4.94 7.42 -36.89
C THR A 97 5.02 7.42 -35.38
N TRP A 98 5.54 6.33 -34.83
CA TRP A 98 5.79 6.20 -33.40
C TRP A 98 7.21 6.61 -33.04
N ASP A 99 7.38 7.22 -31.87
CA ASP A 99 8.68 7.36 -31.23
C ASP A 99 8.99 6.11 -30.42
N GLY A 100 10.00 5.34 -30.84
CA GLY A 100 10.34 4.01 -30.33
C GLY A 100 10.02 2.91 -31.35
N SER A 101 10.27 1.64 -30.98
CA SER A 101 10.05 0.48 -31.87
C SER A 101 9.03 -0.53 -31.35
N GLY A 102 8.42 -0.27 -30.18
CA GLY A 102 7.36 -1.10 -29.61
C GLY A 102 7.86 -2.38 -28.95
N VAL A 103 9.17 -2.54 -28.79
CA VAL A 103 9.78 -3.69 -28.09
C VAL A 103 10.07 -3.34 -26.63
N SER A 104 10.25 -4.33 -25.75
CA SER A 104 10.39 -4.10 -24.31
C SER A 104 11.56 -3.18 -23.90
N GLY A 105 12.60 -3.04 -24.72
CA GLY A 105 13.73 -2.13 -24.45
C GLY A 105 13.64 -0.77 -25.16
N ASP A 106 12.62 -0.58 -25.99
CA ASP A 106 12.38 0.63 -26.77
C ASP A 106 10.86 0.72 -27.09
N PRO A 107 10.03 0.93 -26.04
CA PRO A 107 8.58 1.00 -26.19
C PRO A 107 8.18 2.24 -27.00
N PHE A 108 6.99 2.20 -27.59
CA PHE A 108 6.39 3.38 -28.20
C PHE A 108 6.04 4.41 -27.12
N GLN A 109 6.47 5.64 -27.31
CA GLN A 109 6.21 6.76 -26.41
C GLN A 109 4.87 7.41 -26.75
N ILE A 110 4.09 7.72 -25.72
CA ILE A 110 2.76 8.30 -25.81
C ILE A 110 2.70 9.56 -24.95
N ASP A 111 2.39 10.71 -25.54
CA ASP A 111 2.24 11.97 -24.80
C ASP A 111 0.88 12.66 -24.99
N ASN A 112 0.02 12.09 -25.83
CA ASN A 112 -1.28 12.69 -26.14
C ASN A 112 -2.39 11.66 -26.41
N CYS A 113 -3.63 12.14 -26.36
CA CYS A 113 -4.81 11.27 -26.47
C CYS A 113 -4.96 10.64 -27.87
N THR A 114 -4.37 11.21 -28.92
CA THR A 114 -4.41 10.62 -30.27
C THR A 114 -3.51 9.40 -30.35
N GLU A 115 -2.28 9.52 -29.87
CA GLU A 115 -1.34 8.39 -29.77
C GLU A 115 -1.88 7.28 -28.87
N LEU A 116 -2.58 7.65 -27.79
CA LEU A 116 -3.25 6.70 -26.91
C LEU A 116 -4.33 5.89 -27.65
N GLU A 117 -5.17 6.55 -28.48
CA GLU A 117 -6.17 5.85 -29.32
C GLU A 117 -5.49 4.99 -30.41
N ASP A 118 -4.36 5.47 -30.95
CA ASP A 118 -3.60 4.78 -31.99
C ASP A 118 -2.95 3.46 -31.52
N ILE A 119 -2.89 3.19 -30.21
CA ILE A 119 -2.52 1.87 -29.65
C ILE A 119 -3.38 0.76 -30.28
N GLY A 120 -4.61 1.07 -30.67
CA GLY A 120 -5.51 0.17 -31.38
C GLY A 120 -4.95 -0.42 -32.69
N TYR A 121 -3.91 0.19 -33.28
CA TYR A 121 -3.24 -0.30 -34.48
C TYR A 121 -2.02 -1.19 -34.20
N GLU A 122 -1.52 -1.23 -32.96
CA GLU A 122 -0.28 -1.89 -32.56
C GLU A 122 -0.48 -2.74 -31.28
N LEU A 123 -1.56 -3.52 -31.24
CA LEU A 123 -2.11 -4.20 -30.04
C LEU A 123 -1.18 -5.20 -29.34
N SER A 124 -0.06 -5.59 -29.94
CA SER A 124 0.93 -6.52 -29.35
C SER A 124 2.25 -5.85 -28.94
N SER A 125 2.34 -4.54 -29.10
CA SER A 125 3.55 -3.75 -28.85
C SER A 125 3.61 -3.23 -27.41
N ASN A 126 4.76 -2.71 -27.01
CA ASN A 126 4.98 -2.11 -25.69
C ASN A 126 4.91 -0.59 -25.81
N PHE A 127 4.23 0.04 -24.86
CA PHE A 127 3.94 1.46 -24.81
C PHE A 127 4.35 2.03 -23.45
N VAL A 128 4.82 3.28 -23.44
CA VAL A 128 5.12 4.02 -22.23
C VAL A 128 4.55 5.44 -22.34
N LEU A 129 3.86 5.91 -21.30
CA LEU A 129 3.47 7.31 -21.24
C LEU A 129 4.70 8.17 -20.91
N THR A 130 4.81 9.31 -21.55
CA THR A 130 5.94 10.24 -21.35
C THR A 130 5.53 11.59 -20.79
N ASP A 131 4.23 11.83 -20.71
CA ASP A 131 3.59 12.98 -20.10
C ASP A 131 2.19 12.59 -19.60
N ASP A 132 1.61 13.44 -18.76
CA ASP A 132 0.19 13.33 -18.43
C ASP A 132 -0.65 13.66 -19.65
N ILE A 133 -1.64 12.81 -19.94
CA ILE A 133 -2.50 12.92 -21.12
C ILE A 133 -3.82 13.54 -20.74
N ASP A 134 -4.18 14.65 -21.38
CA ASP A 134 -5.52 15.23 -21.31
C ASP A 134 -6.36 14.78 -22.51
N CYS A 135 -7.37 13.94 -22.22
CA CYS A 135 -8.37 13.47 -23.17
C CYS A 135 -9.68 14.28 -23.13
N ASP A 136 -9.83 15.30 -22.27
CA ASP A 136 -10.98 16.24 -22.34
C ASP A 136 -10.77 17.31 -23.44
N VAL A 137 -10.36 16.83 -24.61
CA VAL A 137 -10.06 17.67 -25.77
C VAL A 137 -10.79 17.15 -27.00
N TYR A 138 -11.02 18.02 -27.97
CA TYR A 138 -11.59 17.61 -29.24
C TYR A 138 -10.61 16.70 -30.01
N PRO A 139 -11.05 15.60 -30.65
CA PRO A 139 -12.44 15.13 -30.78
C PRO A 139 -12.94 14.21 -29.66
N PHE A 140 -12.07 13.76 -28.75
CA PHE A 140 -12.32 12.73 -27.73
C PHE A 140 -13.39 13.09 -26.69
N ASN A 141 -13.70 14.38 -26.51
CA ASN A 141 -14.77 14.85 -25.62
C ASN A 141 -16.11 15.13 -26.34
N GLN A 142 -16.30 14.66 -27.57
CA GLN A 142 -17.53 14.85 -28.35
C GLN A 142 -18.18 13.52 -28.75
N GLY A 143 -19.51 13.52 -28.87
CA GLY A 143 -20.25 12.38 -29.43
C GLY A 143 -20.08 11.10 -28.61
N ALA A 144 -19.57 10.04 -29.28
CA ALA A 144 -19.29 8.74 -28.65
C ALA A 144 -18.07 8.77 -27.71
N GLY A 145 -17.18 9.76 -27.89
CA GLY A 145 -15.92 9.89 -27.17
C GLY A 145 -14.76 9.14 -27.84
N PHE A 146 -13.82 8.71 -27.03
CA PHE A 146 -12.65 7.90 -27.39
C PHE A 146 -13.07 6.55 -28.02
N VAL A 147 -12.24 5.96 -28.88
CA VAL A 147 -12.47 4.60 -29.40
C VAL A 147 -11.77 3.58 -28.52
N PRO A 148 -12.49 2.66 -27.83
CA PRO A 148 -11.87 1.67 -26.96
C PRO A 148 -10.78 0.84 -27.65
N ILE A 149 -9.69 0.57 -26.93
CA ILE A 149 -8.55 -0.19 -27.43
C ILE A 149 -8.88 -1.69 -27.38
N GLY A 150 -8.68 -2.35 -28.53
CA GLY A 150 -8.93 -3.77 -28.69
C GLY A 150 -10.40 -4.12 -28.89
N THR A 151 -10.64 -5.36 -29.33
CA THR A 151 -11.96 -5.95 -29.55
C THR A 151 -11.93 -7.42 -29.15
N SER A 152 -13.08 -8.07 -29.06
CA SER A 152 -13.15 -9.51 -28.77
C SER A 152 -12.44 -10.38 -29.82
N SER A 153 -12.25 -9.89 -31.05
CA SER A 153 -11.48 -10.58 -32.10
C SER A 153 -10.00 -10.21 -32.14
N ASP A 154 -9.64 -9.03 -31.66
CA ASP A 154 -8.28 -8.49 -31.71
C ASP A 154 -7.99 -7.75 -30.40
N MET A 155 -7.48 -8.50 -29.43
CA MET A 155 -7.32 -8.06 -28.05
C MET A 155 -5.96 -7.40 -27.85
N PHE A 156 -5.86 -6.44 -26.93
CA PHE A 156 -4.57 -5.93 -26.52
C PHE A 156 -3.77 -7.02 -25.78
N ARG A 157 -2.55 -7.27 -26.22
CA ARG A 157 -1.62 -8.29 -25.71
C ARG A 157 -0.28 -7.68 -25.25
N GLY A 158 -0.14 -6.39 -25.47
CA GLY A 158 1.08 -5.63 -25.22
C GLY A 158 1.27 -5.24 -23.76
N VAL A 159 2.15 -4.25 -23.57
CA VAL A 159 2.38 -3.59 -22.29
C VAL A 159 2.02 -2.13 -22.43
N LEU A 160 1.22 -1.58 -21.52
CA LEU A 160 1.12 -0.14 -21.30
C LEU A 160 1.72 0.16 -19.93
N ASP A 161 2.86 0.83 -19.92
CA ASP A 161 3.47 1.40 -18.71
C ASP A 161 3.07 2.87 -18.63
N GLY A 162 2.26 3.24 -17.65
CA GLY A 162 1.90 4.62 -17.39
C GLY A 162 3.05 5.44 -16.86
N ASP A 163 4.15 4.83 -16.40
CA ASP A 163 5.28 5.52 -15.76
C ASP A 163 4.83 6.56 -14.69
N PHE A 164 3.76 6.20 -13.98
CA PHE A 164 3.04 7.00 -12.99
C PHE A 164 2.40 8.30 -13.52
N HIS A 165 2.29 8.45 -14.83
CA HIS A 165 1.52 9.53 -15.45
C HIS A 165 0.00 9.32 -15.33
N SER A 166 -0.73 10.40 -15.56
CA SER A 166 -2.18 10.44 -15.53
C SER A 166 -2.78 10.46 -16.94
N ILE A 167 -3.86 9.71 -17.17
CA ILE A 167 -4.78 9.92 -18.28
C ILE A 167 -6.03 10.58 -17.70
N ASN A 168 -6.26 11.84 -18.06
CA ASN A 168 -7.31 12.69 -17.54
C ASN A 168 -8.42 12.92 -18.56
N GLY A 169 -9.63 13.20 -18.09
CA GLY A 169 -10.71 13.65 -18.97
C GLY A 169 -11.25 12.59 -19.94
N PHE A 170 -10.96 11.31 -19.70
CA PHE A 170 -11.41 10.21 -20.53
C PHE A 170 -12.95 10.10 -20.48
N SER A 171 -13.62 10.19 -21.62
CA SER A 171 -15.09 10.18 -21.68
C SER A 171 -15.60 9.21 -22.72
N LEU A 172 -16.56 8.36 -22.34
CA LEU A 172 -17.27 7.45 -23.23
C LEU A 172 -18.76 7.50 -22.99
N SER A 173 -19.54 7.70 -24.06
CA SER A 173 -20.99 7.73 -24.01
C SER A 173 -21.57 7.08 -25.26
N VAL A 174 -21.75 5.76 -25.24
CA VAL A 174 -22.31 5.00 -26.37
C VAL A 174 -23.52 4.17 -25.97
N SER A 175 -24.57 4.26 -26.78
CA SER A 175 -25.86 3.60 -26.55
C SER A 175 -25.97 2.21 -27.20
N ALA A 176 -24.91 1.69 -27.82
CA ALA A 176 -24.99 0.55 -28.74
C ALA A 176 -23.86 -0.49 -28.68
N THR A 177 -22.78 -0.31 -27.91
CA THR A 177 -21.71 -1.32 -27.75
C THR A 177 -21.73 -1.90 -26.34
N PRO A 178 -21.58 -3.23 -26.18
CA PRO A 178 -21.62 -3.86 -24.87
C PRO A 178 -20.34 -3.59 -24.05
N ASP A 179 -19.19 -3.32 -24.68
CA ASP A 179 -17.90 -3.19 -23.98
C ASP A 179 -17.40 -1.75 -24.08
N ILE A 180 -17.30 -1.05 -22.94
CA ILE A 180 -16.94 0.37 -22.89
C ILE A 180 -15.94 0.62 -21.74
N SER A 181 -14.67 0.81 -22.11
CA SER A 181 -13.54 1.11 -21.23
C SER A 181 -12.39 1.70 -22.06
N LEU A 182 -11.29 2.14 -21.44
CA LEU A 182 -10.05 2.47 -22.18
C LEU A 182 -9.58 1.28 -23.03
N PHE A 183 -9.56 0.09 -22.43
CA PHE A 183 -9.34 -1.18 -23.12
C PHE A 183 -10.61 -2.01 -23.12
N ALA A 184 -11.21 -2.27 -24.27
CA ALA A 184 -12.37 -3.16 -24.33
C ALA A 184 -11.97 -4.61 -24.01
N TYR A 185 -10.88 -5.11 -24.59
CA TYR A 185 -10.42 -6.48 -24.38
C TYR A 185 -8.91 -6.58 -24.26
N THR A 186 -8.44 -7.27 -23.21
CA THR A 186 -7.04 -7.62 -23.00
C THR A 186 -6.84 -9.13 -22.89
N TYR A 187 -5.72 -9.63 -23.40
CA TYR A 187 -5.30 -11.02 -23.25
C TYR A 187 -3.80 -11.12 -23.01
N ALA A 188 -3.39 -11.70 -21.88
CA ALA A 188 -1.98 -11.78 -21.48
C ALA A 188 -1.24 -10.43 -21.55
N ALA A 189 -1.97 -9.33 -21.38
CA ALA A 189 -1.42 -7.98 -21.40
C ALA A 189 -0.92 -7.57 -20.01
N THR A 190 -0.10 -6.52 -19.97
CA THR A 190 0.28 -5.85 -18.71
C THR A 190 -0.05 -4.38 -18.81
N ILE A 191 -0.86 -3.86 -17.88
CA ILE A 191 -1.14 -2.42 -17.75
C ILE A 191 -0.71 -1.99 -16.35
N LYS A 192 0.19 -1.02 -16.24
CA LYS A 192 0.77 -0.69 -14.94
C LYS A 192 1.14 0.78 -14.75
N ASN A 193 1.35 1.18 -13.49
CA ASN A 193 1.87 2.48 -13.07
C ASN A 193 1.08 3.65 -13.66
N LEU A 194 -0.24 3.71 -13.46
CA LEU A 194 -1.12 4.64 -14.17
C LEU A 194 -2.18 5.24 -13.24
N HIS A 195 -2.41 6.54 -13.37
CA HIS A 195 -3.60 7.19 -12.84
C HIS A 195 -4.61 7.43 -13.96
N LEU A 196 -5.85 6.99 -13.82
CA LEU A 196 -6.90 7.19 -14.83
C LEU A 196 -8.10 7.91 -14.26
N SER A 197 -8.45 9.05 -14.84
CA SER A 197 -9.69 9.77 -14.57
C SER A 197 -10.67 9.60 -15.73
N TYR A 198 -11.90 9.18 -15.42
CA TYR A 198 -12.90 8.90 -16.45
C TYR A 198 -14.35 9.29 -16.13
N THR A 199 -15.15 9.41 -17.18
CA THR A 199 -16.62 9.44 -17.13
C THR A 199 -17.18 8.51 -18.20
N ILE A 200 -17.80 7.40 -17.79
CA ILE A 200 -18.33 6.39 -18.70
C ILE A 200 -19.82 6.21 -18.48
N SER A 201 -20.60 6.22 -19.56
CA SER A 201 -22.04 5.98 -19.53
C SER A 201 -22.46 5.03 -20.65
N GLY A 202 -23.03 3.89 -20.28
CA GLY A 202 -23.51 2.83 -21.15
C GLY A 202 -22.71 1.54 -20.99
N GLY A 203 -22.98 0.60 -21.91
CA GLY A 203 -22.29 -0.68 -21.96
C GLY A 203 -22.90 -1.72 -21.02
N ASP A 204 -22.67 -2.98 -21.36
CA ASP A 204 -23.03 -4.14 -20.54
C ASP A 204 -21.83 -4.54 -19.69
N TYR A 205 -20.62 -4.53 -20.24
CA TYR A 205 -19.36 -4.83 -19.57
C TYR A 205 -18.52 -3.57 -19.54
N SER A 206 -18.44 -2.93 -18.39
CA SER A 206 -17.73 -1.65 -18.27
C SER A 206 -16.81 -1.68 -17.05
N GLY A 207 -15.51 -1.55 -17.32
CA GLY A 207 -14.52 -1.08 -16.36
C GLY A 207 -14.14 0.37 -16.67
N GLY A 208 -13.61 1.12 -15.70
CA GLY A 208 -12.89 2.35 -16.03
C GLY A 208 -11.72 2.08 -16.97
N LEU A 209 -10.90 1.09 -16.62
CA LEU A 209 -9.71 0.72 -17.36
C LEU A 209 -9.99 -0.39 -18.39
N ILE A 210 -10.60 -1.51 -17.99
CA ILE A 210 -10.75 -2.69 -18.84
C ILE A 210 -12.19 -3.24 -18.79
N SER A 211 -12.82 -3.50 -19.94
CA SER A 211 -14.13 -4.19 -19.94
C SER A 211 -13.94 -5.68 -19.67
N HIS A 212 -13.09 -6.34 -20.45
CA HIS A 212 -12.78 -7.77 -20.34
C HIS A 212 -11.27 -8.03 -20.27
N ALA A 213 -10.82 -8.54 -19.12
CA ALA A 213 -9.43 -8.96 -18.92
C ALA A 213 -9.34 -10.49 -18.91
N SER A 214 -8.47 -11.05 -19.77
CA SER A 214 -8.16 -12.49 -19.78
C SER A 214 -6.68 -12.72 -19.54
N ASP A 215 -6.31 -13.50 -18.52
CA ASP A 215 -4.92 -13.82 -18.17
C ASP A 215 -3.99 -12.58 -18.09
N SER A 216 -4.54 -11.40 -17.82
CA SER A 216 -3.83 -10.11 -17.91
C SER A 216 -3.45 -9.59 -16.52
N GLN A 217 -2.46 -8.70 -16.47
CA GLN A 217 -1.92 -8.13 -15.24
C GLN A 217 -2.24 -6.64 -15.18
N VAL A 218 -2.78 -6.18 -14.05
CA VAL A 218 -2.98 -4.76 -13.74
C VAL A 218 -2.27 -4.44 -12.43
N ILE A 219 -1.30 -3.53 -12.47
CA ILE A 219 -0.37 -3.32 -11.35
C ILE A 219 -0.19 -1.82 -11.11
N ASN A 220 -0.31 -1.33 -9.87
CA ASN A 220 -0.12 0.10 -9.57
C ASN A 220 -1.01 1.00 -10.44
N VAL A 221 -2.32 0.69 -10.47
CA VAL A 221 -3.29 1.51 -11.20
C VAL A 221 -4.35 2.05 -10.26
N SER A 222 -4.57 3.36 -10.31
CA SER A 222 -5.61 4.04 -9.56
C SER A 222 -6.60 4.65 -10.53
N VAL A 223 -7.88 4.47 -10.26
CA VAL A 223 -8.93 5.03 -11.09
C VAL A 223 -9.85 5.94 -10.30
N ASN A 224 -10.27 7.04 -10.91
CA ASN A 224 -11.24 7.96 -10.35
C ASN A 224 -12.28 8.32 -11.40
N GLY A 225 -13.57 8.20 -11.08
CA GLY A 225 -14.57 8.57 -12.06
C GLY A 225 -16.00 8.18 -11.73
N THR A 226 -16.83 8.35 -12.75
CA THR A 226 -18.23 7.96 -12.71
C THR A 226 -18.50 6.92 -13.79
N LEU A 227 -19.21 5.86 -13.42
CA LEU A 227 -19.57 4.77 -14.33
C LEU A 227 -21.06 4.44 -14.22
N TRP A 228 -21.74 4.42 -15.36
CA TRP A 228 -23.08 3.86 -15.50
C TRP A 228 -23.01 2.70 -16.49
N SER A 229 -23.25 1.48 -16.02
CA SER A 229 -23.21 0.25 -16.82
C SER A 229 -24.39 -0.66 -16.46
N SER A 230 -24.75 -1.57 -17.38
CA SER A 230 -25.99 -2.34 -17.30
C SER A 230 -25.82 -3.73 -16.67
N ASP A 231 -24.67 -4.39 -16.80
CA ASP A 231 -24.46 -5.79 -16.41
C ASP A 231 -23.21 -5.98 -15.52
N TYR A 232 -22.00 -6.04 -16.10
CA TYR A 232 -20.72 -6.19 -15.39
C TYR A 232 -20.04 -4.84 -15.21
N ALA A 233 -20.18 -4.26 -14.02
CA ALA A 233 -19.66 -2.93 -13.72
C ALA A 233 -18.55 -3.01 -12.65
N GLY A 234 -17.35 -2.56 -13.00
CA GLY A 234 -16.24 -2.37 -12.07
C GLY A 234 -15.63 -0.99 -12.19
N GLY A 235 -15.17 -0.39 -11.09
CA GLY A 235 -14.39 0.85 -11.18
C GLY A 235 -13.15 0.68 -12.06
N LEU A 236 -12.41 -0.41 -11.86
CA LEU A 236 -11.19 -0.75 -12.61
C LEU A 236 -11.51 -1.68 -13.78
N ILE A 237 -12.11 -2.85 -13.51
CA ILE A 237 -12.34 -3.92 -14.50
C ILE A 237 -13.80 -4.39 -14.47
N GLY A 238 -14.46 -4.49 -15.62
CA GLY A 238 -15.81 -5.07 -15.71
C GLY A 238 -15.81 -6.56 -15.36
N HIS A 239 -15.05 -7.35 -16.11
CA HIS A 239 -14.91 -8.80 -15.91
C HIS A 239 -13.46 -9.26 -16.05
N MET A 240 -12.96 -9.96 -15.03
CA MET A 240 -11.62 -10.53 -14.97
C MET A 240 -11.67 -12.06 -14.96
N ASN A 241 -11.05 -12.68 -15.95
CA ASN A 241 -10.95 -14.13 -16.10
C ASN A 241 -9.48 -14.56 -16.21
N GLY A 242 -8.90 -15.05 -15.12
CA GLY A 242 -7.46 -15.28 -15.03
C GLY A 242 -6.65 -13.99 -14.89
N GLY A 243 -5.39 -14.14 -14.48
CA GLY A 243 -4.44 -13.03 -14.33
C GLY A 243 -4.39 -12.45 -12.91
N THR A 244 -3.86 -11.23 -12.79
CA THR A 244 -3.58 -10.59 -11.50
C THR A 244 -3.98 -9.11 -11.46
N VAL A 245 -4.56 -8.65 -10.35
CA VAL A 245 -4.66 -7.23 -9.98
C VAL A 245 -3.89 -7.03 -8.71
N ASP A 246 -2.89 -6.15 -8.71
CA ASP A 246 -2.06 -5.90 -7.54
C ASP A 246 -1.82 -4.41 -7.33
N SER A 247 -1.90 -3.97 -6.08
CA SER A 247 -1.61 -2.58 -5.70
C SER A 247 -2.49 -1.59 -6.48
N CYS A 248 -3.80 -1.84 -6.57
CA CYS A 248 -4.74 -1.03 -7.35
C CYS A 248 -5.81 -0.36 -6.49
N SER A 249 -6.31 0.79 -6.95
CA SER A 249 -7.39 1.49 -6.27
C SER A 249 -8.48 2.00 -7.20
N ALA A 250 -9.70 2.10 -6.66
CA ALA A 250 -10.81 2.75 -7.34
C ALA A 250 -11.54 3.71 -6.41
N ASN A 251 -11.62 4.99 -6.78
CA ASN A 251 -12.45 5.99 -6.13
C ASN A 251 -13.57 6.42 -7.07
N VAL A 252 -14.71 5.73 -7.02
CA VAL A 252 -15.70 5.77 -8.09
C VAL A 252 -17.13 5.93 -7.60
N VAL A 253 -17.97 6.51 -8.46
CA VAL A 253 -19.42 6.49 -8.31
C VAL A 253 -20.01 5.57 -9.37
N LEU A 254 -20.63 4.48 -8.92
CA LEU A 254 -21.27 3.48 -9.76
C LEU A 254 -22.79 3.61 -9.68
N GLY A 255 -23.43 3.88 -10.83
CA GLY A 255 -24.86 4.09 -10.95
C GLY A 255 -25.64 2.88 -11.47
N LEU A 256 -26.96 2.90 -11.22
CA LEU A 256 -27.90 1.80 -11.48
C LEU A 256 -27.96 1.38 -12.96
N GLY A 257 -27.46 0.18 -13.26
CA GLY A 257 -27.93 -0.64 -14.36
C GLY A 257 -29.30 -1.26 -14.02
N GLU A 258 -30.21 -1.34 -14.99
CA GLU A 258 -31.55 -1.92 -14.79
C GLU A 258 -31.56 -3.46 -14.88
N ASN A 259 -30.44 -4.10 -15.25
CA ASN A 259 -30.34 -5.55 -15.45
C ASN A 259 -29.74 -6.30 -14.24
N GLU A 260 -29.94 -7.62 -14.23
CA GLU A 260 -29.34 -8.56 -13.27
C GLU A 260 -27.85 -8.75 -13.61
N GLY A 261 -26.98 -7.94 -12.98
CA GLY A 261 -25.56 -7.95 -13.28
C GLY A 261 -24.65 -7.83 -12.06
N TYR A 262 -23.35 -8.00 -12.27
CA TYR A 262 -22.33 -7.99 -11.22
C TYR A 262 -21.72 -6.59 -11.07
N GLN A 263 -21.98 -5.96 -9.94
CA GLN A 263 -21.60 -4.58 -9.69
C GLN A 263 -20.61 -4.52 -8.51
N GLY A 264 -19.37 -4.16 -8.80
CA GLY A 264 -18.27 -4.11 -7.83
C GLY A 264 -17.54 -2.77 -7.86
N GLY A 265 -17.18 -2.21 -6.70
CA GLY A 265 -16.45 -0.94 -6.67
C GLY A 265 -15.08 -1.00 -7.36
N LEU A 266 -14.35 -2.11 -7.25
CA LEU A 266 -13.09 -2.34 -7.98
C LEU A 266 -13.33 -3.17 -9.24
N ILE A 267 -13.92 -4.37 -9.10
CA ILE A 267 -14.11 -5.32 -10.22
C ILE A 267 -15.55 -5.83 -10.25
N GLY A 268 -16.20 -5.87 -11.41
CA GLY A 268 -17.56 -6.41 -11.52
C GLY A 268 -17.61 -7.90 -11.16
N LYS A 269 -16.89 -8.74 -11.91
CA LYS A 269 -16.73 -10.18 -11.62
C LYS A 269 -15.28 -10.65 -11.70
N ILE A 270 -14.87 -11.47 -10.75
CA ILE A 270 -13.55 -12.13 -10.67
C ILE A 270 -13.73 -13.65 -10.86
N GLU A 271 -13.00 -14.24 -11.80
CA GLU A 271 -13.01 -15.68 -12.09
C GLU A 271 -11.57 -16.18 -12.33
N ALA A 272 -11.14 -17.20 -11.58
CA ALA A 272 -9.82 -17.83 -11.68
C ALA A 272 -8.62 -16.85 -11.62
N ALA A 273 -8.77 -15.73 -10.91
CA ALA A 273 -7.77 -14.66 -10.84
C ALA A 273 -7.37 -14.34 -9.39
N THR A 274 -6.23 -13.68 -9.24
CA THR A 274 -5.73 -13.22 -7.94
C THR A 274 -5.80 -11.71 -7.84
N VAL A 275 -6.37 -11.20 -6.75
CA VAL A 275 -6.41 -9.76 -6.43
C VAL A 275 -5.74 -9.53 -5.09
N THR A 276 -4.72 -8.68 -5.05
CA THR A 276 -3.95 -8.40 -3.85
C THR A 276 -3.76 -6.91 -3.64
N ASN A 277 -3.54 -6.50 -2.39
CA ASN A 277 -3.11 -5.15 -2.04
C ASN A 277 -3.97 -4.05 -2.67
N SER A 278 -5.29 -4.20 -2.70
CA SER A 278 -6.14 -3.31 -3.48
C SER A 278 -7.28 -2.75 -2.66
N TYR A 279 -7.81 -1.60 -3.08
CA TYR A 279 -8.94 -1.01 -2.37
C TYR A 279 -9.96 -0.29 -3.25
N SER A 280 -11.18 -0.18 -2.73
CA SER A 280 -12.25 0.60 -3.35
C SER A 280 -12.86 1.62 -2.40
N ASN A 281 -13.25 2.77 -2.94
CA ASN A 281 -13.87 3.88 -2.24
C ASN A 281 -14.89 4.59 -3.14
N GLY A 282 -15.83 5.30 -2.52
CA GLY A 282 -16.90 6.02 -3.20
C GLY A 282 -18.28 5.43 -2.89
N SER A 283 -19.13 5.30 -3.92
CA SER A 283 -20.50 4.83 -3.72
C SER A 283 -21.02 3.99 -4.88
N ILE A 284 -21.85 3.00 -4.56
CA ILE A 284 -22.50 2.12 -5.53
C ILE A 284 -23.99 2.04 -5.23
N SER A 285 -24.80 2.21 -6.28
CA SER A 285 -26.25 2.01 -6.22
C SER A 285 -26.65 0.92 -7.19
N CYS A 286 -27.17 -0.20 -6.67
CA CYS A 286 -27.51 -1.39 -7.44
C CYS A 286 -29.02 -1.66 -7.46
N GLY A 287 -29.53 -2.06 -8.63
CA GLY A 287 -30.95 -2.34 -8.86
C GLY A 287 -31.36 -3.79 -8.60
N GLN A 288 -30.39 -4.71 -8.60
CA GLN A 288 -30.57 -6.16 -8.69
C GLN A 288 -29.51 -6.90 -7.84
N PRO A 289 -29.65 -8.22 -7.59
CA PRO A 289 -28.69 -9.01 -6.79
C PRO A 289 -27.25 -8.95 -7.31
N TYR A 290 -26.27 -9.12 -6.40
CA TYR A 290 -24.81 -9.15 -6.65
C TYR A 290 -24.10 -7.79 -6.70
N CYS A 291 -24.41 -6.99 -5.69
CA CYS A 291 -23.76 -5.70 -5.42
C CYS A 291 -22.70 -5.87 -4.34
N GLY A 292 -21.43 -5.55 -4.64
CA GLY A 292 -20.34 -5.55 -3.69
C GLY A 292 -19.53 -4.25 -3.72
N GLY A 293 -19.07 -3.78 -2.57
CA GLY A 293 -18.20 -2.60 -2.54
C GLY A 293 -16.82 -2.85 -3.15
N PHE A 294 -16.28 -4.06 -3.06
CA PHE A 294 -15.04 -4.44 -3.72
C PHE A 294 -15.31 -5.17 -5.04
N ALA A 295 -16.08 -6.26 -4.99
CA ALA A 295 -16.44 -7.05 -6.16
C ALA A 295 -17.91 -7.48 -6.19
N GLY A 296 -18.54 -7.46 -7.35
CA GLY A 296 -19.92 -7.95 -7.50
C GLY A 296 -20.02 -9.46 -7.24
N ALA A 297 -19.12 -10.24 -7.84
CA ALA A 297 -18.94 -11.65 -7.53
C ALA A 297 -17.47 -12.11 -7.62
N ILE A 298 -17.12 -13.06 -6.74
CA ILE A 298 -15.81 -13.70 -6.70
C ILE A 298 -16.03 -15.21 -6.83
N SER A 299 -15.69 -15.77 -7.98
CA SER A 299 -15.95 -17.17 -8.30
C SER A 299 -14.82 -18.11 -7.83
N ALA A 300 -15.16 -19.37 -7.62
CA ALA A 300 -14.22 -20.41 -7.16
C ALA A 300 -12.93 -20.46 -8.01
N GLY A 301 -11.79 -20.72 -7.35
CA GLY A 301 -10.46 -20.68 -7.97
C GLY A 301 -9.82 -19.30 -8.03
N SER A 302 -10.50 -18.27 -7.50
CA SER A 302 -9.94 -16.93 -7.31
C SER A 302 -9.45 -16.73 -5.86
N THR A 303 -8.55 -15.78 -5.65
CA THR A 303 -8.12 -15.32 -4.32
C THR A 303 -8.21 -13.80 -4.22
N VAL A 304 -8.64 -13.28 -3.07
CA VAL A 304 -8.63 -11.83 -2.79
C VAL A 304 -8.02 -11.59 -1.41
N ASP A 305 -6.82 -11.03 -1.40
CA ASP A 305 -6.01 -10.92 -0.19
C ASP A 305 -5.55 -9.48 0.07
N ASP A 306 -5.29 -9.17 1.34
CA ASP A 306 -4.69 -7.90 1.80
C ASP A 306 -5.37 -6.65 1.20
N SER A 307 -6.70 -6.64 1.17
CA SER A 307 -7.50 -5.67 0.41
C SER A 307 -8.67 -5.13 1.23
N TYR A 308 -9.17 -3.93 0.89
CA TYR A 308 -10.29 -3.34 1.61
C TYR A 308 -11.31 -2.57 0.76
N SER A 309 -12.50 -2.35 1.33
CA SER A 309 -13.55 -1.52 0.71
C SER A 309 -14.12 -0.52 1.71
N LEU A 310 -14.24 0.74 1.27
CA LEU A 310 -14.90 1.84 1.98
C LEU A 310 -16.21 2.25 1.32
N MET A 311 -16.64 1.54 0.29
CA MET A 311 -17.78 1.91 -0.53
C MET A 311 -19.07 2.06 0.28
N ALA A 312 -19.84 3.11 -0.01
CA ALA A 312 -21.24 3.18 0.39
C ALA A 312 -22.09 2.33 -0.57
N VAL A 313 -22.60 1.20 -0.11
CA VAL A 313 -23.34 0.22 -0.92
C VAL A 313 -24.84 0.37 -0.72
N SER A 314 -25.59 0.73 -1.75
CA SER A 314 -27.06 0.84 -1.70
C SER A 314 -27.72 -0.09 -2.72
N ALA A 315 -28.32 -1.18 -2.26
CA ALA A 315 -29.05 -2.11 -3.13
C ALA A 315 -30.56 -2.04 -2.87
N SER A 316 -31.36 -2.04 -3.96
CA SER A 316 -32.83 -2.05 -3.87
C SER A 316 -33.40 -3.46 -3.71
N SER A 317 -32.64 -4.50 -4.07
CA SER A 317 -33.07 -5.91 -4.00
C SER A 317 -31.88 -6.88 -3.98
N GLY A 318 -32.13 -8.12 -3.54
CA GLY A 318 -31.16 -9.22 -3.58
C GLY A 318 -30.06 -9.16 -2.52
N PRO A 319 -29.23 -10.22 -2.40
CA PRO A 319 -28.06 -10.17 -1.54
C PRO A 319 -27.02 -9.18 -2.08
N CYS A 320 -26.52 -8.37 -1.17
CA CYS A 320 -25.51 -7.34 -1.36
C CYS A 320 -24.46 -7.49 -0.25
N GLY A 321 -23.22 -7.11 -0.51
CA GLY A 321 -22.16 -7.10 0.50
C GLY A 321 -21.38 -5.79 0.50
N GLY A 322 -20.87 -5.39 1.66
CA GLY A 322 -19.95 -4.26 1.75
C GLY A 322 -18.63 -4.53 1.01
N PHE A 323 -18.15 -5.78 1.00
CA PHE A 323 -16.99 -6.21 0.24
C PHE A 323 -17.40 -6.97 -1.04
N ALA A 324 -18.09 -8.10 -0.92
CA ALA A 324 -18.48 -8.95 -2.05
C ALA A 324 -20.01 -9.13 -2.15
N GLY A 325 -20.60 -9.01 -3.34
CA GLY A 325 -22.01 -9.36 -3.54
C GLY A 325 -22.26 -10.87 -3.36
N LEU A 326 -21.43 -11.67 -4.04
CA LEU A 326 -21.35 -13.13 -3.94
C LEU A 326 -19.88 -13.57 -3.82
N SER A 327 -19.57 -14.54 -2.96
CA SER A 327 -18.24 -15.15 -2.91
C SER A 327 -18.29 -16.67 -2.80
N ASP A 328 -17.62 -17.34 -3.74
CA ASP A 328 -17.40 -18.78 -3.77
C ASP A 328 -15.90 -19.13 -3.62
N ALA A 329 -15.11 -18.16 -3.14
CA ALA A 329 -13.67 -18.13 -3.25
C ALA A 329 -12.97 -17.95 -1.89
N GLU A 330 -11.63 -17.98 -1.92
CA GLU A 330 -10.79 -17.69 -0.76
C GLU A 330 -10.61 -16.18 -0.64
N MET A 331 -10.83 -15.64 0.56
CA MET A 331 -10.52 -14.25 0.88
C MET A 331 -9.83 -14.19 2.23
N GLU A 332 -8.65 -13.58 2.28
CA GLU A 332 -7.86 -13.48 3.50
C GLU A 332 -7.39 -12.05 3.77
N ASN A 333 -7.27 -11.68 5.05
CA ASN A 333 -6.73 -10.40 5.48
C ASN A 333 -7.44 -9.18 4.88
N ILE A 334 -8.77 -9.26 4.74
CA ILE A 334 -9.57 -8.18 4.16
C ILE A 334 -10.29 -7.34 5.21
N PHE A 335 -10.67 -6.12 4.87
CA PHE A 335 -11.65 -5.40 5.68
C PHE A 335 -12.68 -4.59 4.89
N TYR A 336 -13.81 -4.31 5.54
CA TYR A 336 -14.82 -3.38 5.05
C TYR A 336 -15.13 -2.33 6.11
N ALA A 337 -15.08 -1.04 5.75
CA ALA A 337 -15.37 0.06 6.67
C ALA A 337 -16.32 1.12 6.06
N GLY A 338 -17.17 0.70 5.12
CA GLY A 338 -18.18 1.53 4.47
C GLY A 338 -19.57 1.47 5.12
N ASN A 339 -20.56 2.00 4.43
CA ASN A 339 -21.97 1.93 4.86
C ASN A 339 -22.79 1.07 3.89
N VAL A 340 -23.42 0.00 4.39
CA VAL A 340 -24.40 -0.78 3.61
C VAL A 340 -25.81 -0.21 3.83
N GLY A 341 -26.55 0.11 2.78
CA GLY A 341 -27.83 0.84 2.86
C GLY A 341 -29.01 0.04 3.40
N SER A 342 -28.83 -1.26 3.67
CA SER A 342 -29.89 -2.17 4.13
C SER A 342 -29.31 -3.31 4.97
N SER A 343 -30.08 -3.79 5.96
CA SER A 343 -29.77 -5.02 6.72
C SER A 343 -30.01 -6.32 5.93
N SER A 344 -30.48 -6.20 4.68
CA SER A 344 -30.45 -7.30 3.71
C SER A 344 -29.08 -7.51 3.08
N CYS A 345 -28.13 -6.60 3.30
CA CYS A 345 -26.74 -6.79 2.92
C CYS A 345 -25.95 -7.45 4.06
N GLY A 346 -24.88 -8.17 3.72
CA GLY A 346 -23.81 -8.49 4.67
C GLY A 346 -22.73 -7.41 4.67
N ALA A 347 -21.99 -7.28 5.76
CA ALA A 347 -20.87 -6.34 5.83
C ALA A 347 -19.70 -6.78 4.94
N ILE A 348 -19.33 -8.06 4.99
CA ILE A 348 -18.32 -8.66 4.11
C ILE A 348 -19.00 -9.17 2.84
N ALA A 349 -19.93 -10.12 2.95
CA ALA A 349 -20.54 -10.75 1.77
C ALA A 349 -22.07 -10.81 1.81
N GLY A 350 -22.71 -10.65 0.67
CA GLY A 350 -24.15 -10.90 0.54
C GLY A 350 -24.43 -12.40 0.63
N ASN A 351 -23.91 -13.15 -0.35
CA ASN A 351 -24.02 -14.60 -0.38
C ASN A 351 -22.65 -15.26 -0.40
N THR A 352 -22.62 -16.48 0.15
CA THR A 352 -21.48 -17.39 0.01
C THR A 352 -21.96 -18.79 -0.37
N ASP A 353 -21.10 -19.59 -0.99
CA ASP A 353 -21.34 -21.02 -1.23
C ASP A 353 -20.41 -21.90 -0.36
N SER A 354 -20.68 -23.20 -0.35
CA SER A 354 -19.95 -24.27 0.32
C SER A 354 -18.46 -24.35 0.04
N LEU A 355 -17.97 -23.73 -1.05
CA LEU A 355 -16.55 -23.63 -1.39
C LEU A 355 -15.87 -22.37 -0.85
N SER A 356 -16.64 -21.41 -0.30
CA SER A 356 -16.08 -20.17 0.25
C SER A 356 -15.25 -20.44 1.51
N ASN A 357 -14.15 -19.69 1.61
CA ASN A 357 -13.26 -19.71 2.76
C ASN A 357 -12.77 -18.27 3.02
N ILE A 358 -13.55 -17.53 3.79
CA ILE A 358 -13.25 -16.17 4.20
C ILE A 358 -12.62 -16.23 5.59
N ILE A 359 -11.38 -15.79 5.73
CA ILE A 359 -10.65 -15.78 7.01
C ILE A 359 -9.96 -14.43 7.22
N SER A 360 -9.63 -14.11 8.48
CA SER A 360 -8.99 -12.84 8.84
C SER A 360 -9.71 -11.62 8.24
N ALA A 361 -11.04 -11.68 8.16
CA ALA A 361 -11.88 -10.62 7.62
C ALA A 361 -12.45 -9.74 8.74
N TYR A 362 -12.36 -8.42 8.60
CA TYR A 362 -12.78 -7.46 9.63
C TYR A 362 -13.78 -6.47 9.06
N TRP A 363 -14.76 -6.03 9.84
CA TRP A 363 -15.73 -5.07 9.32
C TRP A 363 -16.25 -4.08 10.34
N TYR A 364 -16.53 -2.87 9.86
CA TYR A 364 -17.25 -1.82 10.55
C TYR A 364 -18.34 -1.27 9.61
N THR A 365 -19.53 -1.02 10.13
CA THR A 365 -20.60 -0.32 9.41
C THR A 365 -21.48 0.45 10.40
N GLN A 366 -22.02 1.59 9.97
CA GLN A 366 -22.98 2.35 10.79
C GLN A 366 -24.40 1.78 10.70
N THR A 367 -24.64 0.85 9.77
CA THR A 367 -25.96 0.25 9.59
C THR A 367 -26.22 -0.80 10.66
N ALA A 368 -27.27 -0.58 11.44
CA ALA A 368 -27.67 -1.48 12.51
C ALA A 368 -28.20 -2.83 11.97
N ASN A 369 -27.94 -3.90 12.74
CA ASN A 369 -28.41 -5.27 12.47
C ASN A 369 -27.93 -5.83 11.12
N VAL A 370 -26.67 -5.56 10.77
CA VAL A 370 -26.00 -6.14 9.61
C VAL A 370 -25.26 -7.38 10.06
N ASP A 371 -25.49 -8.49 9.36
CA ASP A 371 -24.70 -9.71 9.54
C ASP A 371 -23.37 -9.55 8.81
N CYS A 372 -22.30 -10.22 9.25
CA CYS A 372 -21.07 -10.21 8.47
C CYS A 372 -21.30 -10.78 7.06
N ILE A 373 -22.00 -11.91 6.98
CA ILE A 373 -22.41 -12.56 5.74
C ILE A 373 -23.92 -12.78 5.82
N LYS A 374 -24.69 -12.33 4.82
CA LYS A 374 -26.16 -12.41 4.91
C LYS A 374 -26.68 -13.83 4.77
N ASN A 375 -26.23 -14.54 3.73
CA ASN A 375 -26.58 -15.94 3.49
C ASN A 375 -25.28 -16.75 3.47
N GLU A 376 -24.95 -17.31 4.63
CA GLU A 376 -23.67 -17.98 4.87
C GLU A 376 -23.72 -19.47 4.52
N MET A 377 -22.75 -19.93 3.74
CA MET A 377 -22.37 -21.32 3.51
C MET A 377 -20.84 -21.40 3.47
N GLY A 378 -20.24 -22.57 3.72
CA GLY A 378 -18.77 -22.72 3.75
C GLY A 378 -18.17 -22.50 5.14
N THR A 379 -16.87 -22.21 5.20
CA THR A 379 -16.11 -22.00 6.46
C THR A 379 -15.62 -20.57 6.55
N ASN A 380 -16.52 -19.65 6.91
CA ASN A 380 -16.21 -18.22 6.94
C ASN A 380 -16.08 -17.71 8.38
N ILE A 381 -15.08 -16.85 8.60
CA ILE A 381 -14.78 -16.24 9.89
C ILE A 381 -14.48 -14.77 9.65
N CYS A 382 -15.27 -13.92 10.30
CA CYS A 382 -15.10 -12.48 10.24
C CYS A 382 -15.44 -11.83 11.58
N THR A 383 -14.80 -10.70 11.83
CA THR A 383 -14.82 -10.00 13.12
C THR A 383 -15.44 -8.62 12.96
N GLU A 384 -16.51 -8.36 13.70
CA GLU A 384 -17.06 -7.01 13.84
C GLU A 384 -16.12 -6.15 14.66
N VAL A 385 -15.87 -4.95 14.17
CA VAL A 385 -15.13 -3.89 14.82
C VAL A 385 -16.11 -2.77 15.13
N THR A 386 -16.08 -2.26 16.37
CA THR A 386 -17.07 -1.28 16.85
C THR A 386 -16.62 0.17 16.70
N ASP A 387 -15.33 0.39 16.40
CA ASP A 387 -14.73 1.70 16.25
C ASP A 387 -14.08 1.81 14.86
N ILE A 388 -14.47 2.82 14.08
CA ILE A 388 -13.92 3.02 12.75
C ILE A 388 -12.44 3.38 12.79
N ASP A 389 -11.97 3.96 13.90
CA ASP A 389 -10.58 4.35 14.08
C ASP A 389 -9.66 3.13 14.27
N TYR A 390 -10.22 1.93 14.47
CA TYR A 390 -9.43 0.69 14.38
C TYR A 390 -8.72 0.52 13.02
N PHE A 391 -9.32 1.07 11.96
CA PHE A 391 -8.82 1.02 10.58
C PHE A 391 -8.09 2.29 10.14
N LYS A 392 -7.86 3.24 11.04
CA LYS A 392 -7.25 4.52 10.71
C LYS A 392 -6.14 4.85 11.70
N ASP A 393 -5.06 5.41 11.19
CA ASP A 393 -3.94 5.92 11.99
C ASP A 393 -3.27 4.86 12.90
N ASN A 394 -1.94 4.74 12.86
CA ASN A 394 -1.20 3.74 13.67
C ASN A 394 -1.77 2.31 13.61
N VAL A 395 -2.20 1.87 12.42
CA VAL A 395 -2.85 0.57 12.22
C VAL A 395 -1.84 -0.59 12.20
N TYR A 396 -0.59 -0.29 11.85
CA TYR A 396 0.52 -1.23 11.87
C TYR A 396 1.42 -1.00 13.09
N PRO A 397 1.96 -2.04 13.75
CA PRO A 397 1.84 -3.48 13.47
C PRO A 397 0.71 -4.18 14.24
N THR A 398 -0.16 -3.45 14.94
CA THR A 398 -0.98 -4.03 16.02
C THR A 398 -2.37 -4.49 15.62
N ASN A 399 -2.97 -3.93 14.57
CA ASN A 399 -4.38 -4.15 14.26
C ASN A 399 -4.54 -5.10 13.06
N PRO A 400 -4.96 -6.36 13.26
CA PRO A 400 -5.41 -7.20 12.15
C PRO A 400 -6.55 -6.55 11.34
N PRO A 401 -6.64 -6.78 10.03
CA PRO A 401 -5.73 -7.61 9.24
C PRO A 401 -4.42 -6.88 8.87
N MET A 402 -4.36 -5.55 9.07
CA MET A 402 -3.25 -4.68 8.64
C MET A 402 -1.92 -5.02 9.31
N SER A 403 -1.92 -5.64 10.49
CA SER A 403 -0.72 -6.19 11.14
C SER A 403 0.05 -7.20 10.27
N SER A 404 -0.61 -7.82 9.29
CA SER A 404 -0.01 -8.78 8.35
C SER A 404 0.35 -8.16 6.99
N TRP A 405 -0.08 -6.93 6.73
CA TRP A 405 0.13 -6.26 5.45
C TRP A 405 1.55 -5.69 5.34
N GLY A 406 2.03 -5.54 4.11
CA GLY A 406 3.33 -4.94 3.79
C GLY A 406 3.36 -3.41 3.94
N PHE A 407 3.21 -2.90 5.16
CA PHE A 407 3.36 -1.46 5.42
C PHE A 407 4.77 -0.95 5.13
N TYR A 408 4.83 0.29 4.68
CA TYR A 408 6.02 1.04 4.28
C TYR A 408 6.79 0.47 3.08
N GLY A 409 6.16 -0.47 2.35
CA GLY A 409 6.60 -0.94 1.04
C GLY A 409 5.45 -0.99 0.03
N ILE A 410 4.27 -1.45 0.45
CA ILE A 410 3.05 -1.51 -0.37
C ILE A 410 2.00 -0.51 0.14
N TRP A 411 1.80 -0.48 1.46
CA TRP A 411 0.83 0.39 2.12
C TRP A 411 1.52 1.48 2.94
N ASN A 412 0.93 2.67 3.01
CA ASN A 412 1.34 3.76 3.88
C ASN A 412 0.19 4.14 4.82
N GLU A 413 0.55 4.59 6.02
CA GLU A 413 -0.39 5.19 6.95
C GLU A 413 -0.73 6.62 6.53
N LEU A 414 -1.96 7.05 6.86
CA LEU A 414 -2.44 8.40 6.62
C LEU A 414 -2.99 8.95 7.94
N GLU A 415 -2.50 10.11 8.36
CA GLU A 415 -2.95 10.75 9.61
C GLU A 415 -4.48 10.96 9.58
N GLY A 416 -5.18 10.37 10.54
CA GLY A 416 -6.65 10.40 10.62
C GLY A 416 -7.38 9.69 9.47
N GLY A 417 -6.67 8.96 8.61
CA GLY A 417 -7.16 8.32 7.40
C GLY A 417 -6.94 6.81 7.38
N PHE A 418 -7.57 6.17 6.39
CA PHE A 418 -7.33 4.75 6.09
C PHE A 418 -5.96 4.56 5.42
N PRO A 419 -5.38 3.35 5.45
CA PRO A 419 -4.18 3.03 4.67
C PRO A 419 -4.33 3.46 3.21
N ARG A 420 -3.23 3.83 2.57
CA ARG A 420 -3.19 4.16 1.13
C ARG A 420 -2.05 3.40 0.48
N LEU A 421 -2.08 3.23 -0.84
CA LEU A 421 -0.97 2.57 -1.51
C LEU A 421 0.24 3.51 -1.54
N ALA A 422 1.42 2.96 -1.29
CA ALA A 422 2.64 3.73 -1.16
C ALA A 422 2.98 4.46 -2.48
N TRP A 423 2.70 3.82 -3.61
CA TRP A 423 2.96 4.37 -4.93
C TRP A 423 1.99 5.48 -5.34
N GLU A 424 0.80 5.60 -4.73
CA GLU A 424 -0.18 6.65 -5.10
C GLU A 424 0.28 8.08 -4.78
N GLY A 425 1.38 8.23 -4.04
CA GLY A 425 2.04 9.53 -3.84
C GLY A 425 3.08 9.89 -4.89
N VAL A 426 3.35 8.98 -5.83
CA VAL A 426 4.37 9.15 -6.86
C VAL A 426 3.68 9.71 -8.11
N GLY A 427 3.99 10.96 -8.47
CA GLY A 427 3.56 11.58 -9.74
C GLY A 427 4.58 11.32 -10.86
N GLY A 428 4.10 11.27 -12.11
CA GLY A 428 4.78 10.78 -13.30
C GLY A 428 6.20 11.28 -13.61
N ARG A 429 6.91 10.45 -14.39
CA ARG A 429 8.34 10.49 -14.72
C ARG A 429 9.27 10.79 -13.54
N VAL A 430 9.67 9.69 -12.93
CA VAL A 430 11.05 9.42 -12.53
C VAL A 430 11.98 9.74 -13.72
N TYR A 431 12.41 11.00 -13.90
CA TYR A 431 13.70 11.21 -14.55
C TYR A 431 14.71 10.58 -13.61
N ASN A 432 15.14 9.34 -13.90
CA ASN A 432 16.34 8.77 -13.31
C ASN A 432 17.48 9.71 -13.69
N THR A 433 17.73 10.69 -12.85
CA THR A 433 18.85 11.60 -13.03
C THR A 433 20.05 10.82 -12.54
N GLU A 434 20.85 10.35 -13.50
CA GLU A 434 22.07 9.61 -13.23
C GLU A 434 23.07 10.54 -12.53
N LEU A 435 23.31 10.27 -11.26
CA LEU A 435 24.33 10.95 -10.49
C LEU A 435 25.66 10.22 -10.69
N THR A 436 26.73 10.97 -10.92
CA THR A 436 28.10 10.43 -10.97
C THR A 436 29.06 11.09 -9.97
N ASP A 437 28.63 12.18 -9.36
CA ASP A 437 29.39 12.96 -8.39
C ASP A 437 28.44 13.62 -7.37
N CYS A 438 29.00 14.21 -6.32
CA CYS A 438 28.27 14.95 -5.29
C CYS A 438 27.62 16.22 -5.86
N GLU A 439 26.33 16.42 -5.62
CA GLU A 439 25.62 17.62 -6.11
C GLU A 439 24.38 18.01 -5.28
N ILE A 440 23.73 19.09 -5.70
CA ILE A 440 22.46 19.56 -5.14
C ILE A 440 21.33 18.92 -5.95
N LEU A 441 20.39 18.29 -5.25
CA LEU A 441 19.21 17.65 -5.83
C LEU A 441 18.04 18.64 -5.70
N ASP A 442 17.64 19.24 -6.81
CA ASP A 442 16.72 20.38 -6.90
C ASP A 442 15.51 20.16 -7.83
N GLY A 443 15.34 18.94 -8.34
CA GLY A 443 14.16 18.54 -9.11
C GLY A 443 13.11 17.89 -8.23
N GLU A 444 12.02 18.61 -7.97
CA GLU A 444 10.85 18.11 -7.24
C GLU A 444 10.19 16.97 -8.03
N GLY A 445 9.82 15.88 -7.36
CA GLY A 445 9.25 14.69 -8.00
C GLY A 445 10.28 13.77 -8.69
N LEU A 446 11.57 14.11 -8.68
CA LEU A 446 12.58 13.32 -9.38
C LEU A 446 13.10 12.14 -8.56
N THR A 447 13.54 11.11 -9.28
CA THR A 447 14.38 10.05 -8.72
C THR A 447 15.81 10.21 -9.21
N TYR A 448 16.75 10.29 -8.29
CA TYR A 448 18.16 10.33 -8.59
C TYR A 448 18.76 8.94 -8.37
N SER A 449 19.56 8.47 -9.33
CA SER A 449 20.21 7.16 -9.24
C SER A 449 21.72 7.31 -9.35
N LEU A 450 22.44 6.93 -8.31
CA LEU A 450 23.90 6.94 -8.32
C LEU A 450 24.44 5.84 -9.26
N GLN A 451 25.40 6.18 -10.11
CA GLN A 451 25.96 5.26 -11.12
C GLN A 451 27.37 4.76 -10.79
N ASN A 452 28.03 5.32 -9.79
CA ASN A 452 29.37 4.93 -9.38
C ASN A 452 29.64 5.28 -7.92
N HIS A 453 30.64 4.61 -7.34
CA HIS A 453 31.15 5.02 -6.03
C HIS A 453 31.73 6.44 -6.10
N ILE A 454 31.39 7.26 -5.10
CA ILE A 454 32.02 8.55 -4.82
C ILE A 454 32.91 8.35 -3.59
N THR A 455 34.19 8.65 -3.72
CA THR A 455 35.18 8.39 -2.67
C THR A 455 35.86 9.67 -2.23
N SER A 456 36.01 9.86 -0.92
CA SER A 456 36.74 10.99 -0.32
C SER A 456 36.15 12.35 -0.68
N ALA A 457 34.83 12.50 -0.59
CA ALA A 457 34.15 13.78 -0.75
C ALA A 457 34.72 14.82 0.23
N PRO A 458 35.20 15.99 -0.25
CA PRO A 458 35.90 16.98 0.58
C PRO A 458 34.97 17.91 1.36
N SER A 459 33.66 17.71 1.24
CA SER A 459 32.60 18.48 1.88
C SER A 459 31.32 17.66 1.95
N THR A 460 30.21 18.26 2.42
CA THR A 460 28.87 17.69 2.24
C THR A 460 28.66 17.21 0.80
N CYS A 461 28.28 15.94 0.62
CA CYS A 461 28.17 15.34 -0.71
C CYS A 461 26.85 15.71 -1.38
N PHE A 462 25.73 15.19 -0.89
CA PHE A 462 24.41 15.49 -1.47
C PHE A 462 23.61 16.45 -0.60
N ARG A 463 22.88 17.35 -1.25
CA ARG A 463 21.92 18.26 -0.60
C ARG A 463 20.57 18.18 -1.31
N ILE A 464 19.53 17.76 -0.61
CA ILE A 464 18.17 17.76 -1.14
C ILE A 464 17.49 19.06 -0.71
N ILE A 465 17.01 19.83 -1.69
CA ILE A 465 16.46 21.19 -1.49
C ILE A 465 15.05 21.37 -2.08
N VAL A 466 14.35 20.27 -2.31
CA VAL A 466 12.97 20.21 -2.82
C VAL A 466 12.27 18.99 -2.23
N ASP A 467 10.94 19.02 -2.23
CA ASP A 467 10.10 17.94 -1.72
C ASP A 467 10.03 16.78 -2.73
N ASN A 468 9.50 15.64 -2.29
CA ASN A 468 9.13 14.51 -3.15
C ASN A 468 10.31 14.00 -4.01
N VAL A 469 11.45 13.73 -3.36
CA VAL A 469 12.65 13.23 -4.04
C VAL A 469 12.92 11.79 -3.62
N VAL A 470 13.24 10.93 -4.60
CA VAL A 470 13.84 9.62 -4.34
C VAL A 470 15.33 9.67 -4.67
N LEU A 471 16.21 9.27 -3.77
CA LEU A 471 17.63 9.04 -4.03
C LEU A 471 17.94 7.55 -3.85
N ASP A 472 18.14 6.86 -4.96
CA ASP A 472 18.60 5.47 -4.99
C ASP A 472 20.12 5.43 -5.20
N LEU A 473 20.85 4.99 -4.18
CA LEU A 473 22.30 4.86 -4.25
C LEU A 473 22.74 3.63 -5.06
N GLY A 474 21.82 2.76 -5.52
CA GLY A 474 22.12 1.68 -6.47
C GLY A 474 23.10 0.61 -5.99
N GLY A 475 23.33 0.51 -4.68
CA GLY A 475 24.38 -0.31 -4.06
C GLY A 475 25.78 0.30 -4.11
N TYR A 476 25.91 1.55 -4.59
CA TYR A 476 27.17 2.28 -4.58
C TYR A 476 27.43 2.96 -3.24
N ASN A 477 28.65 3.48 -3.10
CA ASN A 477 29.15 4.05 -1.86
C ASN A 477 29.39 5.54 -2.06
N ILE A 478 29.01 6.32 -1.07
CA ILE A 478 29.52 7.67 -0.87
C ILE A 478 30.41 7.66 0.38
N SER A 479 31.65 8.12 0.25
CA SER A 479 32.56 8.27 1.38
C SER A 479 33.12 9.69 1.48
N GLY A 480 33.20 10.21 2.69
CA GLY A 480 33.84 11.48 3.02
C GLY A 480 35.36 11.35 3.15
N ASP A 481 36.04 12.47 3.40
CA ASP A 481 37.49 12.52 3.64
C ASP A 481 37.89 12.30 5.11
N ASN A 482 36.91 11.99 5.98
CA ASN A 482 37.02 11.83 7.42
C ASN A 482 37.60 13.05 8.15
N THR A 483 37.38 14.24 7.62
CA THR A 483 37.74 15.50 8.27
C THR A 483 36.51 16.41 8.41
N GLY A 484 36.62 17.45 9.24
CA GLY A 484 35.56 18.46 9.35
C GLY A 484 34.25 17.97 9.98
N SER A 485 33.18 18.70 9.66
CA SER A 485 31.81 18.46 10.12
C SER A 485 30.88 18.19 8.93
N ASP A 486 31.42 17.48 7.94
CA ASP A 486 30.76 17.26 6.66
C ASP A 486 29.63 16.23 6.77
N VAL A 487 28.80 16.17 5.74
CA VAL A 487 27.60 15.34 5.76
C VAL A 487 27.48 14.53 4.47
N GLY A 488 27.21 13.24 4.55
CA GLY A 488 26.98 12.43 3.36
C GLY A 488 25.76 12.92 2.57
N LEU A 489 24.61 12.99 3.25
CA LEU A 489 23.37 13.52 2.70
C LEU A 489 22.72 14.51 3.68
N TYR A 490 22.50 15.75 3.22
CA TYR A 490 21.88 16.81 4.01
C TYR A 490 20.51 17.20 3.44
N ILE A 491 19.47 17.13 4.26
CA ILE A 491 18.08 17.46 3.91
C ILE A 491 17.57 18.50 4.91
N SER A 492 16.98 19.59 4.44
CA SER A 492 16.55 20.67 5.33
C SER A 492 15.32 21.40 4.83
N GLY A 493 14.20 21.31 5.56
CA GLY A 493 12.97 22.03 5.26
C GLY A 493 12.15 21.42 4.13
N HIS A 494 12.35 20.13 3.83
CA HIS A 494 11.75 19.45 2.68
C HIS A 494 11.26 18.06 3.04
N ASP A 495 10.10 17.70 2.51
CA ASP A 495 9.29 16.56 2.93
C ASP A 495 9.15 15.49 1.82
N PHE A 496 8.64 14.31 2.19
CA PHE A 496 8.39 13.20 1.26
C PHE A 496 9.67 12.69 0.55
N ILE A 497 10.77 12.64 1.30
CA ILE A 497 12.06 12.23 0.76
C ILE A 497 12.27 10.73 0.96
N THR A 498 12.65 9.99 -0.08
CA THR A 498 13.06 8.59 0.04
C THR A 498 14.54 8.45 -0.28
N VAL A 499 15.32 7.75 0.56
CA VAL A 499 16.73 7.45 0.30
C VAL A 499 16.97 5.97 0.53
N LYS A 500 17.56 5.29 -0.46
CA LYS A 500 17.67 3.83 -0.40
C LYS A 500 18.92 3.24 -1.05
N ASN A 501 19.20 1.99 -0.68
CA ASN A 501 20.12 1.07 -1.35
C ASN A 501 21.57 1.56 -1.49
N GLY A 502 22.32 1.73 -0.41
CA GLY A 502 23.74 2.08 -0.57
C GLY A 502 24.51 2.27 0.72
N VAL A 503 25.73 2.75 0.58
CA VAL A 503 26.68 2.91 1.68
C VAL A 503 27.05 4.37 1.85
N ILE A 504 26.97 4.90 3.08
CA ILE A 504 27.35 6.28 3.43
C ILE A 504 28.39 6.21 4.55
N SER A 505 29.62 6.69 4.29
CA SER A 505 30.73 6.46 5.22
C SER A 505 31.71 7.61 5.37
N ASP A 506 32.44 7.64 6.49
CA ASP A 506 33.62 8.48 6.69
C ASP A 506 33.39 10.01 6.57
N PHE A 507 32.22 10.53 6.95
CA PHE A 507 31.94 11.99 6.94
C PHE A 507 32.35 12.74 8.22
N GLY A 508 33.20 12.14 9.05
CA GLY A 508 33.99 12.85 10.06
C GLY A 508 33.53 12.68 11.52
N ASP A 509 34.40 12.08 12.34
CA ASP A 509 34.22 11.90 13.79
C ASP A 509 34.61 13.16 14.59
N ALA A 510 35.74 13.81 14.23
CA ALA A 510 36.36 14.87 15.02
C ALA A 510 35.64 16.23 15.01
N GLY A 511 34.79 16.52 14.01
CA GLY A 511 34.12 17.81 13.84
C GLY A 511 32.59 17.79 13.96
N GLY A 512 31.97 16.62 14.15
CA GLY A 512 30.51 16.54 14.26
C GLY A 512 29.76 16.09 13.01
N GLY A 513 30.45 15.47 12.06
CA GLY A 513 29.87 15.04 10.79
C GLY A 513 28.82 13.95 10.94
N SER A 514 27.97 13.83 9.93
CA SER A 514 26.86 12.86 9.91
C SER A 514 26.82 12.11 8.57
N GLY A 515 26.45 10.84 8.58
CA GLY A 515 26.15 10.14 7.33
C GLY A 515 24.93 10.77 6.67
N LEU A 516 23.83 10.85 7.43
CA LEU A 516 22.58 11.47 7.05
C LEU A 516 22.19 12.53 8.08
N TYR A 517 21.87 13.74 7.62
CA TYR A 517 21.36 14.84 8.45
C TYR A 517 20.01 15.31 7.90
N LEU A 518 18.97 15.23 8.74
CA LEU A 518 17.66 15.83 8.54
C LEU A 518 17.44 17.04 9.45
N SER A 519 16.93 18.14 8.90
CA SER A 519 16.53 19.32 9.68
C SER A 519 15.18 19.86 9.23
N ASN A 520 14.13 19.79 10.05
CA ASN A 520 12.78 20.19 9.62
C ASN A 520 12.32 19.40 8.40
N VAL A 521 12.33 18.08 8.52
CA VAL A 521 12.00 17.12 7.44
C VAL A 521 10.98 16.15 7.97
N ASN A 522 9.90 15.99 7.22
CA ASN A 522 8.80 15.13 7.60
C ASN A 522 8.43 14.13 6.50
N TRP A 523 7.81 13.03 6.90
CA TRP A 523 7.33 11.98 5.99
C TRP A 523 8.41 11.42 5.06
N ALA A 524 9.66 11.37 5.53
CA ALA A 524 10.77 10.80 4.77
C ALA A 524 10.99 9.32 5.12
N ASN A 525 11.51 8.54 4.15
CA ASN A 525 11.77 7.12 4.25
C ASN A 525 13.25 6.79 3.93
N PHE A 526 13.94 6.17 4.87
CA PHE A 526 15.35 5.78 4.75
C PHE A 526 15.49 4.27 4.93
N THR A 527 15.90 3.58 3.85
CA THR A 527 15.88 2.12 3.84
C THR A 527 17.02 1.45 3.10
N ASN A 528 17.44 0.28 3.59
CA ASN A 528 18.51 -0.50 2.99
C ASN A 528 19.82 0.31 2.82
N LEU A 529 20.13 1.13 3.82
CA LEU A 529 21.37 1.91 3.89
C LEU A 529 22.36 1.25 4.85
N THR A 530 23.65 1.35 4.54
CA THR A 530 24.74 1.02 5.45
C THR A 530 25.49 2.30 5.82
N LEU A 531 25.50 2.71 7.10
CA LEU A 531 26.13 3.95 7.56
C LEU A 531 27.23 3.66 8.59
N PHE A 532 28.48 4.06 8.32
CA PHE A 532 29.60 3.81 9.24
C PHE A 532 30.73 4.85 9.20
N GLY A 533 31.53 4.92 10.26
CA GLY A 533 32.67 5.84 10.33
C GLY A 533 32.28 7.31 10.44
N ASN A 534 31.05 7.60 10.89
CA ASN A 534 30.54 8.95 11.11
C ASN A 534 30.41 9.23 12.61
N ARG A 535 30.37 10.50 13.04
CA ARG A 535 29.98 10.77 14.43
C ARG A 535 28.52 10.39 14.67
N LYS A 536 27.63 10.75 13.74
CA LYS A 536 26.22 10.33 13.75
C LYS A 536 25.94 9.58 12.45
N GLY A 537 25.47 8.35 12.50
CA GLY A 537 25.01 7.64 11.30
C GLY A 537 23.85 8.41 10.69
N ILE A 538 22.76 8.53 11.46
CA ILE A 538 21.58 9.31 11.12
C ILE A 538 21.33 10.34 12.23
N TYR A 539 21.15 11.60 11.85
CA TYR A 539 20.78 12.68 12.75
C TYR A 539 19.53 13.39 12.26
N ALA A 540 18.46 13.37 13.06
CA ALA A 540 17.22 14.07 12.81
C ALA A 540 17.03 15.18 13.86
N LEU A 541 16.78 16.40 13.38
CA LEU A 541 16.59 17.59 14.21
C LEU A 541 15.31 18.32 13.79
N ASN A 542 14.34 18.44 14.71
CA ASN A 542 13.00 18.96 14.41
C ASN A 542 12.36 18.25 13.22
N SER A 543 12.50 16.93 13.14
CA SER A 543 12.15 16.14 11.96
C SER A 543 11.18 15.05 12.36
N ASP A 544 9.94 15.15 11.90
CA ASP A 544 8.84 14.37 12.46
C ASP A 544 8.28 13.35 11.47
N SER A 545 7.62 12.30 11.95
CA SER A 545 6.91 11.36 11.08
C SER A 545 7.79 10.70 10.00
N ASN A 546 9.08 10.48 10.29
CA ASN A 546 10.01 9.81 9.38
C ASN A 546 10.16 8.33 9.72
N LEU A 547 10.50 7.54 8.70
CA LEU A 547 10.73 6.12 8.80
C LEU A 547 12.20 5.78 8.53
N PHE A 548 12.84 5.14 9.50
CA PHE A 548 14.18 4.59 9.40
C PHE A 548 14.08 3.07 9.52
N HIS A 549 14.18 2.34 8.42
CA HIS A 549 13.99 0.89 8.46
C HIS A 549 14.94 0.06 7.62
N SER A 550 15.21 -1.17 8.05
CA SER A 550 16.07 -2.11 7.31
C SER A 550 17.49 -1.56 7.03
N ASN A 551 17.99 -0.67 7.87
CA ASN A 551 19.34 -0.11 7.74
C ASN A 551 20.35 -0.85 8.61
N THR A 552 21.61 -0.80 8.22
CA THR A 552 22.75 -1.27 8.99
C THR A 552 23.60 -0.08 9.42
N LEU A 553 23.77 0.13 10.72
CA LEU A 553 24.60 1.21 11.26
C LEU A 553 25.67 0.59 12.16
N HIS A 554 26.93 0.96 11.96
CA HIS A 554 28.04 0.45 12.77
C HIS A 554 29.23 1.41 12.77
N ASP A 555 30.13 1.30 13.75
CA ASP A 555 31.33 2.14 13.85
C ASP A 555 31.06 3.65 13.81
N ASN A 556 29.90 4.10 14.30
CA ASN A 556 29.56 5.49 14.56
C ASN A 556 29.56 5.77 16.06
N THR A 557 29.75 7.04 16.46
CA THR A 557 29.53 7.41 17.88
C THR A 557 28.05 7.29 18.25
N TYR A 558 27.17 7.79 17.39
CA TYR A 558 25.73 7.66 17.50
C TYR A 558 25.20 6.96 16.25
N GLY A 559 24.40 5.91 16.41
CA GLY A 559 23.73 5.26 15.27
C GLY A 559 22.63 6.14 14.73
N ILE A 560 21.49 6.18 15.43
CA ILE A 560 20.36 7.05 15.12
C ILE A 560 20.16 8.04 16.27
N TYR A 561 20.15 9.33 15.95
CA TYR A 561 20.02 10.43 16.89
C TYR A 561 18.80 11.28 16.53
N LEU A 562 17.80 11.32 17.39
CA LEU A 562 16.64 12.19 17.32
C LEU A 562 16.75 13.34 18.35
N SER A 563 16.54 14.58 17.91
CA SER A 563 16.52 15.79 18.76
C SER A 563 15.29 16.62 18.41
N SER A 564 14.43 16.88 19.39
CA SER A 564 13.13 17.55 19.21
C SER A 564 12.35 17.00 18.02
N SER A 565 12.35 15.68 17.85
CA SER A 565 11.83 15.00 16.66
C SER A 565 10.79 13.99 17.07
N ASP A 566 9.57 14.18 16.59
CA ASP A 566 8.37 13.49 17.08
C ASP A 566 7.85 12.46 16.08
N ASN A 567 7.14 11.45 16.57
CA ASN A 567 6.40 10.50 15.74
C ASN A 567 7.27 9.76 14.69
N ASN A 568 8.57 9.58 14.93
CA ASN A 568 9.43 8.83 14.02
C ASN A 568 9.38 7.33 14.31
N SER A 569 9.48 6.52 13.26
CA SER A 569 9.47 5.05 13.32
C SER A 569 10.86 4.51 12.97
N ILE A 570 11.51 3.86 13.93
CA ILE A 570 12.81 3.20 13.79
C ILE A 570 12.57 1.69 13.89
N THR A 571 12.57 0.99 12.75
CA THR A 571 12.19 -0.42 12.71
C THR A 571 13.10 -1.34 11.92
N SER A 572 13.29 -2.57 12.39
CA SER A 572 14.04 -3.61 11.64
C SER A 572 15.48 -3.22 11.26
N ASN A 573 16.12 -2.32 12.01
CA ASN A 573 17.51 -1.93 11.78
C ASN A 573 18.47 -2.87 12.52
N ASN A 574 19.69 -2.99 12.00
CA ASN A 574 20.82 -3.61 12.67
C ASN A 574 21.82 -2.53 13.08
N ILE A 575 21.99 -2.28 14.38
CA ILE A 575 22.75 -1.14 14.90
C ILE A 575 23.86 -1.63 15.85
N GLU A 576 25.11 -1.31 15.53
CA GLU A 576 26.32 -1.66 16.28
C GLU A 576 27.18 -0.41 16.53
N ASP A 577 26.60 0.57 17.23
CA ASP A 577 27.22 1.87 17.51
C ASP A 577 27.32 2.13 19.02
N ASP A 578 28.27 2.99 19.43
CA ASP A 578 28.55 3.29 20.84
C ASP A 578 27.29 3.74 21.61
N TYR A 579 26.54 4.67 20.99
CA TYR A 579 25.18 5.06 21.36
C TYR A 579 24.26 4.67 20.20
N SER A 580 23.66 3.48 20.26
CA SER A 580 22.94 2.94 19.10
C SER A 580 21.71 3.78 18.73
N ILE A 581 20.83 4.07 19.68
CA ILE A 581 19.71 5.00 19.49
C ILE A 581 19.71 6.03 20.61
N TRP A 582 19.64 7.31 20.25
CA TRP A 582 19.62 8.44 21.17
C TRP A 582 18.44 9.37 20.86
N MET A 583 17.60 9.65 21.85
CA MET A 583 16.48 10.58 21.78
C MET A 583 16.64 11.65 22.84
N GLU A 584 16.53 12.92 22.44
CA GLU A 584 16.60 14.04 23.37
C GLU A 584 15.73 15.24 23.01
N ASP A 585 15.72 16.23 23.91
CA ASP A 585 15.12 17.55 23.71
C ASP A 585 13.64 17.49 23.30
N GLU A 586 12.82 16.81 24.09
CA GLU A 586 11.38 16.64 23.84
C GLU A 586 11.11 15.90 22.51
N SER A 587 11.81 14.80 22.25
CA SER A 587 11.47 13.87 21.16
C SER A 587 10.36 12.93 21.63
N LEU A 588 9.13 13.14 21.15
CA LEU A 588 7.91 12.53 21.67
C LEU A 588 7.31 11.51 20.70
N ILE A 589 6.60 10.51 21.25
CA ILE A 589 5.72 9.62 20.46
C ILE A 589 6.51 8.83 19.38
N ASN A 590 7.82 8.64 19.55
CA ASN A 590 8.63 7.86 18.63
C ASN A 590 8.45 6.36 18.89
N THR A 591 8.48 5.57 17.82
CA THR A 591 8.38 4.11 17.87
C THR A 591 9.71 3.47 17.48
N VAL A 592 10.30 2.68 18.39
CA VAL A 592 11.55 1.95 18.17
C VAL A 592 11.26 0.47 18.32
N CYS A 593 11.10 -0.26 17.21
CA CYS A 593 10.68 -1.65 17.30
C CYS A 593 11.39 -2.63 16.35
N TYR A 594 11.52 -3.89 16.78
CA TYR A 594 12.08 -4.98 15.99
C TYR A 594 13.53 -4.76 15.52
N ASN A 595 14.28 -3.87 16.17
CA ASN A 595 15.68 -3.63 15.84
C ASN A 595 16.56 -4.69 16.52
N THR A 596 17.67 -5.04 15.85
CA THR A 596 18.79 -5.75 16.47
C THR A 596 19.85 -4.72 16.84
N ILE A 597 20.13 -4.60 18.13
CA ILE A 597 21.01 -3.57 18.67
C ILE A 597 22.14 -4.26 19.42
N ASN A 598 23.38 -4.01 19.04
CA ASN A 598 24.57 -4.39 19.80
C ASN A 598 25.23 -3.11 20.31
N ALA A 599 25.18 -2.86 21.62
CA ALA A 599 25.76 -1.67 22.21
C ALA A 599 27.12 -1.99 22.87
N PRO A 600 28.24 -1.88 22.14
CA PRO A 600 29.54 -2.35 22.62
C PRO A 600 30.13 -1.50 23.75
N VAL A 601 29.69 -0.24 23.90
CA VAL A 601 30.33 0.72 24.82
C VAL A 601 29.36 1.39 25.79
N ASN A 602 28.27 2.01 25.32
CA ASN A 602 27.38 2.80 26.18
C ASN A 602 25.95 2.25 26.22
N TYR A 603 25.07 2.74 25.37
CA TYR A 603 23.64 2.46 25.49
C TYR A 603 23.08 1.89 24.20
N GLY A 604 22.20 0.89 24.32
CA GLY A 604 21.37 0.43 23.22
C GLY A 604 20.35 1.49 22.82
N VAL A 605 19.49 1.88 23.76
CA VAL A 605 18.51 2.96 23.56
C VAL A 605 18.61 3.96 24.71
N SER A 606 18.77 5.25 24.39
CA SER A 606 18.81 6.33 25.38
C SER A 606 17.69 7.34 25.15
N ILE A 607 16.97 7.68 26.23
CA ILE A 607 15.86 8.63 26.22
C ILE A 607 16.14 9.73 27.25
N PHE A 608 16.37 10.96 26.79
CA PHE A 608 16.74 12.08 27.65
C PHE A 608 15.76 13.24 27.53
N THR A 609 15.04 13.58 28.61
CA THR A 609 14.01 14.64 28.58
C THR A 609 13.07 14.46 27.37
N SER A 610 12.54 13.24 27.22
CA SER A 610 11.73 12.80 26.08
C SER A 610 10.70 11.78 26.59
N SER A 611 9.46 11.90 26.13
CA SER A 611 8.31 11.22 26.74
C SER A 611 7.41 10.55 25.71
N ASP A 612 6.53 9.68 26.17
CA ASP A 612 5.51 9.03 25.32
C ASP A 612 6.06 8.15 24.20
N ASN A 613 7.33 7.74 24.27
CA ASN A 613 7.95 6.89 23.25
C ASN A 613 7.66 5.40 23.49
N LEU A 614 7.48 4.63 22.42
CA LEU A 614 7.29 3.18 22.44
C LEU A 614 8.56 2.46 21.98
N ILE A 615 9.18 1.71 22.89
CA ILE A 615 10.31 0.83 22.57
C ILE A 615 9.80 -0.60 22.64
N CYS A 616 9.72 -1.31 21.51
CA CYS A 616 9.05 -2.61 21.47
C CYS A 616 9.75 -3.73 20.69
N SER A 617 9.76 -4.94 21.25
CA SER A 617 10.22 -6.15 20.55
C SER A 617 11.63 -6.04 19.96
N ASN A 618 12.52 -5.22 20.53
CA ASN A 618 13.90 -5.12 20.10
C ASN A 618 14.72 -6.28 20.69
N ASN A 619 15.79 -6.68 19.98
CA ASN A 619 16.80 -7.59 20.49
C ASN A 619 18.09 -6.79 20.78
N ILE A 620 18.34 -6.53 22.05
CA ILE A 620 19.43 -5.70 22.54
C ILE A 620 20.49 -6.59 23.19
N LEU A 621 21.67 -6.64 22.59
CA LEU A 621 22.89 -7.20 23.17
C LEU A 621 23.63 -6.09 23.90
N ASP A 622 23.56 -6.11 25.23
CA ASP A 622 24.11 -5.09 26.11
C ASP A 622 25.53 -5.45 26.57
N SER A 623 26.43 -5.58 25.60
CA SER A 623 27.78 -6.06 25.87
C SER A 623 28.70 -5.01 26.53
N GLY A 624 28.33 -3.72 26.51
CA GLY A 624 29.18 -2.61 26.97
C GLY A 624 28.83 -1.99 28.32
N ASN A 625 27.57 -1.65 28.57
CA ASN A 625 27.17 -0.90 29.77
C ASN A 625 25.67 -1.07 30.09
N ARG A 626 24.75 -0.45 29.31
CA ARG A 626 23.30 -0.52 29.61
C ARG A 626 22.44 -0.73 28.36
N GLY A 627 21.44 -1.60 28.46
CA GLY A 627 20.49 -1.87 27.37
C GLY A 627 19.63 -0.65 27.03
N ILE A 628 18.79 -0.21 27.96
CA ILE A 628 17.93 0.97 27.82
C ILE A 628 18.19 1.95 28.96
N GLY A 629 18.47 3.20 28.65
CA GLY A 629 18.67 4.28 29.62
C GLY A 629 17.61 5.38 29.49
N VAL A 630 17.03 5.80 30.61
CA VAL A 630 16.02 6.86 30.68
C VAL A 630 16.46 7.91 31.69
N PHE A 631 16.46 9.18 31.29
CA PHE A 631 17.11 10.26 32.04
C PHE A 631 16.32 11.57 32.00
N GLY A 632 16.62 12.46 32.94
CA GLY A 632 16.04 13.81 32.96
C GLY A 632 14.55 13.79 33.29
N LEU A 633 13.78 14.66 32.62
CA LEU A 633 12.32 14.76 32.78
C LEU A 633 11.56 13.89 31.75
N SER A 634 12.06 12.70 31.46
CA SER A 634 11.39 11.70 30.63
C SER A 634 10.30 10.95 31.40
N PHE A 635 9.12 10.74 30.82
CA PHE A 635 8.01 10.01 31.44
C PHE A 635 7.08 9.35 30.41
N ASP A 636 6.21 8.46 30.89
CA ASP A 636 5.22 7.73 30.07
C ASP A 636 5.81 6.96 28.86
N ASN A 637 7.11 6.73 28.85
CA ASN A 637 7.73 5.84 27.85
C ASN A 637 7.35 4.38 28.14
N VAL A 638 7.15 3.59 27.09
CA VAL A 638 6.71 2.20 27.18
C VAL A 638 7.79 1.26 26.65
N PHE A 639 8.26 0.34 27.50
CA PHE A 639 9.17 -0.74 27.14
C PHE A 639 8.36 -2.04 27.02
N LEU A 640 8.06 -2.46 25.79
CA LEU A 640 7.20 -3.60 25.50
C LEU A 640 7.99 -4.76 24.88
N ASN A 641 8.07 -5.92 25.53
CA ASN A 641 8.64 -7.14 24.92
C ASN A 641 10.10 -7.03 24.42
N ASN A 642 10.91 -6.11 24.92
CA ASN A 642 12.32 -6.00 24.49
C ASN A 642 13.17 -7.12 25.11
N ASN A 643 13.87 -7.88 24.27
CA ASN A 643 14.83 -8.89 24.68
C ASN A 643 16.19 -8.23 24.92
N ILE A 644 16.64 -8.11 26.17
CA ILE A 644 17.90 -7.49 26.57
C ILE A 644 18.77 -8.57 27.21
N SER A 645 19.95 -8.83 26.64
CA SER A 645 20.84 -9.92 27.03
C SER A 645 22.30 -9.51 27.07
N ASP A 646 23.11 -10.28 27.80
CA ASP A 646 24.54 -10.03 28.08
C ASP A 646 24.80 -8.73 28.86
N SER A 647 23.78 -8.23 29.58
CA SER A 647 23.85 -6.98 30.36
C SER A 647 24.90 -7.02 31.46
N ASN A 648 25.95 -6.22 31.30
CA ASN A 648 27.05 -6.11 32.27
C ASN A 648 26.77 -5.15 33.45
N ASP A 649 25.78 -4.23 33.34
CA ASP A 649 25.29 -3.36 34.43
C ASP A 649 23.75 -3.47 34.59
N LEU A 650 23.01 -2.66 33.83
CA LEU A 650 21.55 -2.55 33.90
C LEU A 650 20.93 -2.75 32.53
N ALA A 651 20.06 -3.76 32.40
CA ALA A 651 19.25 -3.95 31.21
C ALA A 651 18.32 -2.76 30.97
N ILE A 652 17.73 -2.22 32.04
CA ILE A 652 17.01 -0.95 32.01
C ILE A 652 17.53 -0.09 33.16
N HIS A 653 17.87 1.17 32.88
CA HIS A 653 18.29 2.15 33.87
C HIS A 653 17.39 3.37 33.77
N ASP A 654 16.49 3.54 34.74
CA ASP A 654 15.61 4.69 34.82
C ASP A 654 16.09 5.63 35.95
N ALA A 655 16.82 6.67 35.54
CA ALA A 655 17.32 7.72 36.43
C ALA A 655 16.47 8.99 36.33
N THR A 656 15.19 8.86 35.98
CA THR A 656 14.28 10.01 35.87
C THR A 656 13.87 10.54 37.24
N THR A 657 13.47 11.81 37.27
CA THR A 657 12.92 12.45 38.47
C THR A 657 11.47 12.91 38.25
N SER A 658 10.76 12.29 37.30
CA SER A 658 9.38 12.63 36.96
C SER A 658 8.37 12.02 37.95
N PRO A 659 7.25 12.70 38.26
CA PRO A 659 6.16 12.09 39.03
C PRO A 659 5.34 11.06 38.23
N THR A 660 5.44 11.08 36.90
CA THR A 660 4.78 10.13 36.01
C THR A 660 5.77 9.02 35.64
N PRO A 661 5.45 7.73 35.89
CA PRO A 661 6.40 6.65 35.70
C PRO A 661 6.56 6.25 34.22
N ASN A 662 7.70 5.64 33.89
CA ASN A 662 7.85 4.87 32.66
C ASN A 662 7.33 3.43 32.89
N HIS A 663 6.96 2.74 31.81
CA HIS A 663 6.20 1.48 31.90
C HIS A 663 6.96 0.32 31.28
N LEU A 664 7.22 -0.72 32.08
CA LEU A 664 7.66 -2.02 31.57
C LEU A 664 6.44 -2.92 31.36
N ILE A 665 6.34 -3.50 30.16
CA ILE A 665 5.25 -4.40 29.76
C ILE A 665 5.82 -5.63 29.09
N TYR A 666 5.33 -6.79 29.51
CA TYR A 666 5.43 -8.02 28.74
C TYR A 666 4.02 -8.44 28.29
N ASN A 667 3.88 -8.85 27.03
CA ASN A 667 2.62 -9.26 26.44
C ASN A 667 2.85 -10.39 25.45
N ASN A 668 2.01 -11.42 25.49
CA ASN A 668 1.99 -12.48 24.50
C ASN A 668 0.55 -13.01 24.31
N SER A 669 0.39 -14.08 23.53
CA SER A 669 -0.93 -14.66 23.25
C SER A 669 -1.67 -15.20 24.49
N PHE A 670 -0.97 -15.44 25.60
CA PHE A 670 -1.54 -15.99 26.84
C PHE A 670 -1.86 -14.93 27.89
N GLY A 671 -1.31 -13.72 27.76
CA GLY A 671 -1.55 -12.67 28.77
C GLY A 671 -0.59 -11.49 28.66
N SER A 672 -0.71 -10.59 29.63
CA SER A 672 0.20 -9.45 29.81
C SER A 672 0.58 -9.27 31.27
N ILE A 673 1.81 -8.80 31.50
CA ILE A 673 2.31 -8.31 32.77
C ILE A 673 2.70 -6.85 32.58
N ARG A 674 2.13 -5.97 33.39
CA ARG A 674 2.51 -4.56 33.48
C ARG A 674 3.01 -4.28 34.88
N TRP A 675 4.26 -3.86 35.02
CA TRP A 675 4.78 -3.45 36.33
C TRP A 675 4.22 -2.06 36.69
N THR A 676 3.84 -1.89 37.96
CA THR A 676 3.03 -0.76 38.45
C THR A 676 3.61 -0.14 39.71
N TYR A 677 4.94 -0.05 39.83
CA TYR A 677 5.57 0.57 41.00
C TYR A 677 5.10 2.05 41.09
N THR A 678 4.71 2.50 42.30
CA THR A 678 4.01 3.79 42.51
C THR A 678 4.53 4.59 43.71
N SER A 679 5.80 4.42 44.09
CA SER A 679 6.40 5.24 45.15
C SER A 679 7.04 6.51 44.57
N PHE A 680 6.36 7.64 44.73
CA PHE A 680 6.80 9.03 44.44
C PHE A 680 8.31 9.19 44.10
N LEU A 681 8.59 9.39 42.80
CA LEU A 681 9.89 9.30 42.09
C LEU A 681 10.34 7.85 41.89
N ASP A 682 9.78 7.17 40.89
CA ASP A 682 9.93 5.73 40.67
C ASP A 682 11.12 5.41 39.75
N ASP A 683 12.08 4.64 40.28
CA ASP A 683 13.22 4.06 39.56
C ASP A 683 12.84 2.66 39.02
N LEU A 684 12.73 2.53 37.69
CA LEU A 684 12.50 1.29 36.93
C LEU A 684 13.81 0.56 36.58
N SER A 685 14.87 0.66 37.40
CA SER A 685 16.13 -0.02 37.09
C SER A 685 16.02 -1.56 37.19
N VAL A 686 16.45 -2.25 36.14
CA VAL A 686 16.49 -3.72 35.99
C VAL A 686 17.93 -4.15 35.72
N SER A 687 18.44 -5.11 36.51
CA SER A 687 19.80 -5.66 36.35
C SER A 687 19.75 -7.14 35.96
N GLY A 688 20.62 -7.55 35.04
CA GLY A 688 20.66 -8.89 34.45
C GLY A 688 19.75 -9.04 33.22
N ASP A 689 19.78 -10.23 32.62
CA ASP A 689 19.14 -10.50 31.33
C ASP A 689 17.61 -10.43 31.41
N LEU A 690 17.01 -9.53 30.64
CA LEU A 690 15.57 -9.35 30.49
C LEU A 690 15.14 -9.94 29.14
N THR A 691 14.80 -11.23 29.10
CA THR A 691 14.56 -11.97 27.87
C THR A 691 13.18 -12.62 27.82
N PHE A 692 12.61 -12.70 26.61
CA PHE A 692 11.24 -13.15 26.38
C PHE A 692 11.16 -14.13 25.18
N PRO A 693 10.74 -15.40 25.35
CA PRO A 693 10.60 -16.11 26.62
C PRO A 693 11.98 -16.50 27.16
N GLY A 694 12.27 -16.14 28.40
CA GLY A 694 13.55 -16.50 29.03
C GLY A 694 13.52 -16.20 30.52
N SER A 695 13.76 -14.94 30.88
CA SER A 695 13.67 -14.50 32.27
C SER A 695 12.26 -14.17 32.74
N VAL A 696 11.35 -13.86 31.81
CA VAL A 696 9.91 -13.75 32.06
C VAL A 696 9.15 -14.55 31.01
N ALA A 697 8.08 -15.23 31.41
CA ALA A 697 7.18 -15.88 30.48
C ALA A 697 5.74 -15.90 31.00
N ILE A 698 4.78 -15.91 30.07
CA ILE A 698 3.37 -16.19 30.35
C ILE A 698 3.00 -17.36 29.46
N SER A 699 2.36 -18.35 30.06
CA SER A 699 1.82 -19.52 29.39
C SER A 699 0.42 -19.78 29.96
N ASP A 700 -0.37 -20.61 29.29
CA ASP A 700 -1.71 -21.08 29.67
C ASP A 700 -2.29 -20.39 30.91
N ASN A 701 -2.06 -20.90 32.12
CA ASN A 701 -2.54 -20.38 33.40
C ASN A 701 -1.41 -19.90 34.35
N PHE A 702 -0.24 -19.57 33.82
CA PHE A 702 0.99 -19.38 34.58
C PHE A 702 1.82 -18.20 34.10
N ALA A 703 2.23 -17.34 35.04
CA ALA A 703 3.24 -16.30 34.87
C ALA A 703 4.53 -16.70 35.60
N TYR A 704 5.64 -16.74 34.85
CA TYR A 704 6.95 -17.23 35.25
C TYR A 704 7.97 -16.09 35.40
N PHE A 705 8.88 -16.25 36.36
CA PHE A 705 10.04 -15.38 36.54
C PHE A 705 11.29 -16.18 36.92
N ASN A 706 12.37 -16.01 36.15
CA ASN A 706 13.66 -16.62 36.44
C ASN A 706 14.51 -15.71 37.34
N PHE A 707 14.47 -15.96 38.65
CA PHE A 707 15.27 -15.23 39.64
C PHE A 707 16.79 -15.36 39.47
N SER A 708 17.29 -16.32 38.67
CA SER A 708 18.73 -16.43 38.42
C SER A 708 19.24 -15.59 37.24
N ALA A 709 18.35 -15.19 36.34
CA ALA A 709 18.70 -14.38 35.17
C ALA A 709 18.73 -12.87 35.50
N ILE A 710 17.97 -12.46 36.52
CA ILE A 710 17.81 -11.06 36.91
C ILE A 710 18.26 -10.91 38.37
N SER A 711 19.44 -10.30 38.60
CA SER A 711 20.01 -10.10 39.95
C SER A 711 19.41 -8.86 40.62
N ALA A 712 18.57 -9.06 41.63
CA ALA A 712 17.47 -8.18 42.03
C ALA A 712 17.78 -6.83 42.74
N SER A 713 16.84 -5.86 42.61
CA SER A 713 16.21 -5.16 43.76
C SER A 713 14.85 -4.47 43.47
N LEU A 714 14.53 -4.03 42.24
CA LEU A 714 13.31 -3.23 41.94
C LEU A 714 12.20 -3.94 41.13
N MET A 715 12.49 -5.03 40.41
CA MET A 715 11.44 -5.88 39.79
C MET A 715 10.62 -6.70 40.81
N ASN A 716 10.95 -6.63 42.10
CA ASN A 716 10.13 -7.15 43.18
C ASN A 716 9.00 -6.17 43.57
N SER A 717 8.44 -5.47 42.57
CA SER A 717 7.42 -4.44 42.70
C SER A 717 6.02 -5.00 42.45
N SER A 718 5.00 -4.15 42.62
CA SER A 718 3.65 -4.50 42.24
C SER A 718 3.53 -4.61 40.72
N ALA A 719 2.67 -5.52 40.26
CA ALA A 719 2.36 -5.65 38.85
C ALA A 719 0.90 -6.05 38.64
N ASN A 720 0.34 -5.61 37.52
CA ASN A 720 -0.92 -6.10 37.01
C ASN A 720 -0.66 -7.25 36.05
N VAL A 721 -1.28 -8.39 36.32
CA VAL A 721 -1.22 -9.59 35.50
C VAL A 721 -2.58 -9.80 34.86
N THR A 722 -2.57 -9.96 33.56
CA THR A 722 -3.72 -10.32 32.74
C THR A 722 -3.44 -11.69 32.12
N LEU A 723 -4.37 -12.62 32.25
CA LEU A 723 -4.34 -13.93 31.58
C LEU A 723 -5.54 -14.03 30.62
N TYR A 724 -5.28 -14.40 29.38
CA TYR A 724 -6.28 -14.59 28.33
C TYR A 724 -6.71 -16.06 28.23
N GLY A 725 -7.92 -16.32 27.70
CA GLY A 725 -8.41 -17.67 27.46
C GLY A 725 -8.78 -18.48 28.71
N MET A 726 -8.84 -17.86 29.88
CA MET A 726 -9.09 -18.54 31.16
C MET A 726 -10.50 -19.14 31.27
N GLY A 727 -11.45 -18.66 30.48
CA GLY A 727 -12.83 -19.16 30.47
C GLY A 727 -12.96 -20.54 29.82
N SER A 728 -11.97 -20.97 29.04
CA SER A 728 -11.88 -22.32 28.50
C SER A 728 -11.45 -23.35 29.55
N HIS A 729 -10.86 -22.89 30.66
CA HIS A 729 -10.44 -23.75 31.75
C HIS A 729 -11.64 -24.11 32.61
N SER A 730 -11.88 -25.40 32.83
CA SER A 730 -13.00 -25.90 33.64
C SER A 730 -12.75 -25.77 35.15
N PHE A 731 -12.30 -24.60 35.61
CA PHE A 731 -12.05 -24.33 37.03
C PHE A 731 -13.36 -24.28 37.81
N THR A 732 -13.37 -24.92 38.98
CA THR A 732 -14.53 -24.99 39.88
C THR A 732 -14.42 -24.00 41.04
N THR A 733 -13.22 -23.82 41.58
CA THR A 733 -12.89 -22.94 42.70
C THR A 733 -11.49 -22.32 42.51
N PRO A 734 -11.28 -21.56 41.43
CA PRO A 734 -9.95 -21.04 41.11
C PRO A 734 -9.42 -20.13 42.22
N ARG A 735 -8.12 -20.21 42.46
CA ARG A 735 -7.35 -19.32 43.32
C ARG A 735 -6.01 -19.01 42.68
N ILE A 736 -5.46 -17.85 43.01
CA ILE A 736 -4.12 -17.45 42.60
C ILE A 736 -3.12 -18.04 43.61
N PHE A 737 -2.10 -18.72 43.11
CA PHE A 737 -0.99 -19.24 43.89
C PHE A 737 0.28 -18.47 43.56
N ARG A 738 1.08 -18.18 44.59
CA ARG A 738 2.42 -17.62 44.51
C ARG A 738 3.42 -18.71 44.91
N ASP A 739 4.30 -19.09 43.99
CA ASP A 739 5.30 -20.15 44.20
C ASP A 739 4.69 -21.46 44.77
N GLY A 740 3.51 -21.82 44.27
CA GLY A 740 2.77 -23.02 44.71
C GLY A 740 2.00 -22.88 46.03
N VAL A 741 1.99 -21.71 46.67
CA VAL A 741 1.24 -21.42 47.91
C VAL A 741 0.09 -20.45 47.63
N LEU A 742 -1.06 -20.63 48.28
CA LEU A 742 -2.21 -19.72 48.11
C LEU A 742 -1.81 -18.26 48.35
N CYS A 743 -2.00 -17.41 47.35
CA CYS A 743 -1.58 -16.01 47.43
C CYS A 743 -2.58 -15.17 48.23
N SER A 744 -2.27 -14.89 49.49
CA SER A 744 -3.14 -14.07 50.36
C SER A 744 -3.04 -12.57 50.09
N THR A 745 -2.05 -12.13 49.31
CA THR A 745 -1.80 -10.71 48.98
C THR A 745 -2.17 -10.34 47.56
N CYS A 746 -2.60 -11.31 46.74
CA CYS A 746 -3.04 -11.07 45.37
C CYS A 746 -4.49 -10.56 45.37
N HIS A 747 -4.80 -9.64 44.48
CA HIS A 747 -6.14 -9.05 44.36
C HIS A 747 -6.64 -9.17 42.91
N ASN A 748 -7.70 -9.94 42.68
CA ASN A 748 -8.30 -10.07 41.35
C ASN A 748 -9.32 -8.96 41.09
N PHE A 749 -9.21 -8.32 39.93
CA PHE A 749 -10.14 -7.30 39.46
C PHE A 749 -11.30 -7.89 38.66
N THR A 750 -11.05 -8.99 37.95
CA THR A 750 -12.10 -9.76 37.26
C THR A 750 -12.35 -11.10 37.96
N SER A 751 -13.47 -11.75 37.61
CA SER A 751 -13.72 -13.12 38.07
C SER A 751 -12.60 -14.03 37.59
N LEU A 752 -12.09 -14.90 38.48
CA LEU A 752 -11.07 -15.88 38.14
C LEU A 752 -11.56 -16.98 37.16
N ASN A 753 -12.85 -17.00 36.83
CA ASN A 753 -13.45 -17.83 35.78
C ASN A 753 -13.78 -17.05 34.49
N ALA A 754 -13.43 -15.76 34.42
CA ALA A 754 -13.68 -14.97 33.22
C ALA A 754 -12.76 -15.42 32.06
N ASN A 755 -13.13 -15.10 30.81
CA ASN A 755 -12.25 -15.34 29.67
C ASN A 755 -10.94 -14.54 29.79
N VAL A 756 -10.99 -13.37 30.42
CA VAL A 756 -9.84 -12.52 30.73
C VAL A 756 -9.75 -12.31 32.23
N VAL A 757 -8.72 -12.89 32.85
CA VAL A 757 -8.48 -12.79 34.29
C VAL A 757 -7.45 -11.71 34.55
N VAL A 758 -7.82 -10.69 35.31
CA VAL A 758 -6.93 -9.57 35.68
C VAL A 758 -6.76 -9.56 37.19
N PHE A 759 -5.51 -9.53 37.66
CA PHE A 759 -5.19 -9.43 39.09
C PHE A 759 -3.92 -8.63 39.33
N ASN A 760 -3.84 -7.99 40.49
CA ASN A 760 -2.65 -7.32 40.97
C ASN A 760 -1.87 -8.21 41.95
N VAL A 761 -0.55 -8.07 41.90
CA VAL A 761 0.39 -8.67 42.85
C VAL A 761 1.22 -7.56 43.50
N SER A 762 1.61 -7.76 44.77
CA SER A 762 2.35 -6.76 45.55
C SER A 762 3.87 -6.84 45.42
N SER A 763 4.39 -7.92 44.83
CA SER A 763 5.82 -8.23 44.68
C SER A 763 5.94 -9.35 43.66
N TRP A 764 6.83 -9.26 42.68
CA TRP A 764 6.88 -10.24 41.60
C TRP A 764 7.37 -11.64 42.06
N SER A 765 6.82 -12.70 41.45
CA SER A 765 7.05 -14.12 41.75
C SER A 765 6.50 -14.99 40.63
N ASN A 766 6.60 -16.32 40.77
CA ASN A 766 5.84 -17.23 39.93
C ASN A 766 4.37 -17.26 40.40
N TYR A 767 3.44 -17.03 39.46
CA TYR A 767 2.00 -17.00 39.73
C TYR A 767 1.25 -18.02 38.89
N THR A 768 0.42 -18.84 39.53
CA THR A 768 -0.41 -19.83 38.84
C THR A 768 -1.86 -19.70 39.24
N LEU A 769 -2.77 -19.84 38.27
CA LEU A 769 -4.21 -19.97 38.53
C LEU A 769 -4.60 -21.45 38.55
N MET A 770 -5.11 -21.96 39.67
CA MET A 770 -5.57 -23.36 39.77
C MET A 770 -6.70 -23.53 40.79
N ASP A 771 -7.39 -24.66 40.75
CA ASP A 771 -8.46 -24.98 41.71
C ASP A 771 -7.92 -25.23 43.12
N TYR A 772 -8.55 -24.62 44.12
CA TYR A 772 -8.19 -24.84 45.52
C TYR A 772 -8.80 -26.14 46.04
N ALA A 773 -8.00 -27.20 46.04
CA ALA A 773 -8.28 -28.38 46.84
C ALA A 773 -8.18 -27.97 48.32
N GLY A 774 -9.31 -27.81 49.00
CA GLY A 774 -9.33 -27.45 50.43
C GLY A 774 -8.39 -28.33 51.28
N SER A 775 -7.89 -27.78 52.39
CA SER A 775 -7.11 -28.52 53.40
C SER A 775 -7.64 -29.94 53.58
N PRO A 776 -6.78 -30.97 53.67
CA PRO A 776 -7.25 -32.33 53.88
C PRO A 776 -8.10 -32.36 55.14
N THR A 777 -9.37 -32.75 55.01
CA THR A 777 -10.14 -33.23 56.14
C THR A 777 -9.33 -34.37 56.77
N PRO A 778 -9.12 -34.39 58.10
CA PRO A 778 -8.33 -35.42 58.74
C PRO A 778 -9.05 -36.77 58.55
N THR A 779 -8.58 -37.56 57.58
CA THR A 779 -9.02 -38.94 57.41
C THR A 779 -8.37 -39.77 58.50
N THR A 780 -9.21 -40.41 59.29
CA THR A 780 -8.91 -41.38 60.36
C THR A 780 -8.34 -42.71 59.84
N ALA A 781 -7.54 -42.69 58.77
CA ALA A 781 -6.90 -43.88 58.23
C ALA A 781 -5.44 -43.96 58.72
N ALA A 782 -5.15 -45.02 59.48
CA ALA A 782 -3.81 -45.33 59.98
C ALA A 782 -2.80 -45.51 58.82
N PRO A 783 -1.52 -45.13 59.03
CA PRO A 783 -0.53 -45.14 57.97
C PRO A 783 -0.09 -46.58 57.66
N THR A 784 -0.26 -47.02 56.41
CA THR A 784 0.46 -48.18 55.89
C THR A 784 1.81 -47.74 55.34
N THR A 785 2.86 -48.21 56.01
CA THR A 785 4.26 -48.09 55.63
C THR A 785 4.53 -48.72 54.27
N ALA A 786 4.95 -47.92 53.29
CA ALA A 786 5.75 -48.39 52.16
C ALA A 786 6.90 -47.39 51.93
N ALA A 787 8.12 -47.93 51.94
CA ALA A 787 9.38 -47.21 51.81
C ALA A 787 9.64 -46.75 50.35
N PRO A 788 10.52 -45.75 50.13
CA PRO A 788 10.67 -45.08 48.85
C PRO A 788 11.57 -45.86 47.89
N THR A 789 11.16 -45.97 46.63
CA THR A 789 12.06 -46.35 45.52
C THR A 789 12.57 -45.11 44.82
N THR A 790 13.88 -44.89 44.97
CA THR A 790 14.70 -43.95 44.23
C THR A 790 14.73 -44.29 42.74
N ALA A 791 14.24 -43.39 41.89
CA ALA A 791 14.62 -43.33 40.49
C ALA A 791 14.74 -41.85 40.08
N ALA A 792 15.95 -41.43 39.75
CA ALA A 792 16.27 -40.11 39.22
C ALA A 792 15.83 -40.03 37.75
N PRO A 793 15.26 -38.90 37.28
CA PRO A 793 15.06 -38.68 35.86
C PRO A 793 16.36 -38.14 35.24
N THR A 794 16.91 -38.90 34.30
CA THR A 794 18.02 -38.51 33.44
C THR A 794 17.56 -37.49 32.40
N THR A 795 18.30 -36.37 32.35
CA THR A 795 18.30 -35.36 31.30
C THR A 795 18.73 -35.95 29.95
N ALA A 796 17.91 -35.78 28.91
CA ALA A 796 18.33 -35.92 27.52
C ALA A 796 18.14 -34.57 26.83
N ALA A 797 19.26 -33.96 26.44
CA ALA A 797 19.30 -32.78 25.59
C ALA A 797 19.06 -33.18 24.12
N PRO A 798 18.33 -32.39 23.32
CA PRO A 798 18.21 -32.62 21.90
C PRO A 798 19.41 -31.99 21.16
N THR A 799 20.17 -32.83 20.46
CA THR A 799 21.21 -32.42 19.52
C THR A 799 20.59 -31.94 18.22
N THR A 800 20.90 -30.71 17.82
CA THR A 800 20.68 -30.13 16.49
C THR A 800 21.69 -30.70 15.51
N ALA A 801 21.21 -31.33 14.42
CA ALA A 801 22.04 -31.69 13.27
C ALA A 801 21.71 -30.73 12.12
N ALA A 802 22.73 -30.01 11.64
CA ALA A 802 22.66 -29.10 10.51
C ALA A 802 22.52 -29.86 9.17
N PRO A 803 21.85 -29.30 8.15
CA PRO A 803 21.75 -29.91 6.84
C PRO A 803 22.99 -29.59 5.99
N THR A 804 23.71 -30.62 5.57
CA THR A 804 24.79 -30.52 4.57
C THR A 804 24.22 -30.49 3.16
N THR A 805 24.55 -29.45 2.41
CA THR A 805 24.38 -29.31 0.96
C THR A 805 25.30 -30.28 0.20
N ALA A 806 24.76 -30.95 -0.82
CA ALA A 806 25.53 -31.76 -1.76
C ALA A 806 25.52 -31.10 -3.15
N ALA A 807 26.71 -30.74 -3.63
CA ALA A 807 26.96 -30.31 -5.00
C ALA A 807 27.07 -31.54 -5.94
N PRO A 808 26.64 -31.44 -7.22
CA PRO A 808 26.83 -32.51 -8.20
C PRO A 808 28.17 -32.36 -8.93
N THR A 809 28.96 -33.43 -8.94
CA THR A 809 30.14 -33.60 -9.79
C THR A 809 29.77 -34.16 -11.17
N THR A 810 30.47 -33.66 -12.18
CA THR A 810 30.40 -34.01 -13.59
C THR A 810 31.06 -35.35 -13.97
N ALA A 811 30.63 -35.83 -15.15
CA ALA A 811 31.34 -36.61 -16.17
C ALA A 811 31.17 -38.14 -16.22
N ALA A 812 30.40 -38.60 -17.22
CA ALA A 812 30.87 -39.39 -18.38
C ALA A 812 29.90 -39.23 -19.54
#